data_AF-A0AAN6Z1H6-F1
#
_entry.id   AF-A0AAN6Z1H6-F1
#
_cell.length_a   1.000
_cell.length_b   1.000
_cell.length_c   1.000
_cell.angle_alpha   90.00
_cell.angle_beta   90.00
_cell.angle_gamma   90.00
#
_symmetry.space_group_name_H-M   'P 1'
#
loop_
_entity.id
_entity.type
_entity.pdbx_description
1 polymer ?
#
loop_
_entity_poly.entity_id
_entity_poly.type
_entity_poly.pdbx_seq_one_letter_code
_entity_poly.pdbx_strand_id
1 'polypeptide(L)'
;MDGCQGNGPLFPFDQYRRLAVTGRHSGPRDQIARASEFTPSRALQGTGRRGRRQDRAVQLRNQIPRGASEPRANCQEMVSHFVFLYRADWRPRKEDAPPALWCVGDDGEKYRLSTVYIPSTQDPYSASSIARRTEISLRFIHRRYIDTFQKLEPDGLDWLENSLGIAKLIRLAQTGGFWGTSIHVDFKLLLDRKPFEALGLLRFHWADYSPWFETETGTAHHEKQHPARQVLERREPLIQAIRRTQVPCHGNDAAKLSEKALPRESLLALVDTTSSGTAPGLPECEPSSLGCRICRFFKSVISFPKKRSTGPIPHDRLLNIARPEDGEWDFLEKFGVVVKPAPLMFMAHFRRLRGSRVTHKQISGLYEQLEKCVNGVPGDGKSSKINMEQKADLTEKIRKLFREDKSISLPPGSGRSVGEWVGNGTCVWDGPECLRHVPRVKDLYGSRQMLFHSIFGMPLADLVTLHEEALHMVPSDTNHIVSVLSTISRYLGRPQTGSGSVPDLSSCALFPVIPAIGDQQEAGTVLRTSRDRICCIPKSQLHRDSLLGVVDMSVLSSEEFSANALRTLRERLDLGSHFVSKLQKGKASEVGSAQQHPSYERRLRDKAPYISELIPNTLSRETIQIKKELLAHARAYASDRIDTRLIFDVDGCEVLGAPIMSDTYTQVTESGILELYLVADAHALELGYPPVALIEVLAELLCMPVRSENDRELLTNILYVHDNLLIKKELETRKGRIPSAPRRTAGTLKVHETKRQEEAEGDIGDKGVGSTQHIAPVI
;
A
#
# COMPACT_ATOMS: atom_id res chain seq x y z
N MET A 1 -13.64 50.67 57.21
CA MET A 1 -14.82 49.80 57.04
C MET A 1 -14.51 48.86 55.88
N ASP A 2 -13.42 48.10 55.97
CA ASP A 2 -13.28 46.82 56.70
C ASP A 2 -13.77 45.68 55.80
N GLY A 3 -12.99 44.69 55.38
CA GLY A 3 -11.60 44.36 55.65
C GLY A 3 -11.14 43.11 54.90
N CYS A 4 -9.82 42.88 54.99
CA CYS A 4 -9.07 41.62 54.96
C CYS A 4 -9.02 40.78 53.66
N GLN A 5 -7.88 40.82 52.93
CA GLN A 5 -6.68 39.94 53.03
C GLN A 5 -6.77 38.76 52.04
N GLY A 6 -5.81 38.42 51.18
CA GLY A 6 -4.46 38.91 50.90
C GLY A 6 -3.64 37.79 50.22
N ASN A 7 -3.00 38.14 49.09
CA ASN A 7 -1.75 37.62 48.49
C ASN A 7 -1.59 36.11 48.14
N GLY A 8 -1.06 35.72 46.99
CA GLY A 8 -0.36 36.49 45.96
C GLY A 8 -0.13 35.73 44.64
N PRO A 9 0.47 36.38 43.63
CA PRO A 9 0.54 35.87 42.26
C PRO A 9 1.93 35.34 41.88
N LEU A 10 1.91 34.39 40.93
CA LEU A 10 3.04 33.94 40.11
C LEU A 10 3.02 34.72 38.79
N PHE A 11 4.18 35.23 38.33
CA PHE A 11 4.54 35.39 36.90
C PHE A 11 6.02 35.84 36.73
N PRO A 12 6.61 35.81 35.51
CA PRO A 12 7.88 35.13 35.19
C PRO A 12 8.99 36.09 34.72
N PHE A 13 10.23 35.61 34.53
CA PHE A 13 11.27 36.35 33.80
C PHE A 13 12.31 35.46 33.08
N ASP A 14 12.38 35.68 31.76
CA ASP A 14 13.53 35.98 30.87
C ASP A 14 14.72 35.08 30.52
N GLN A 15 15.07 35.30 29.24
CA GLN A 15 16.16 34.82 28.41
C GLN A 15 17.48 35.61 28.55
N TYR A 16 18.52 35.03 27.93
CA TYR A 16 19.72 35.61 27.30
C TYR A 16 20.99 35.90 28.13
N ARG A 17 22.08 35.18 27.75
CA ARG A 17 23.34 35.83 27.32
C ARG A 17 24.17 34.94 26.38
N ARG A 18 24.67 35.57 25.32
CA ARG A 18 25.64 35.08 24.31
C ARG A 18 27.07 35.17 24.84
N LEU A 19 27.99 34.40 24.24
CA LEU A 19 29.29 34.90 23.74
C LEU A 19 29.80 33.97 22.62
N ALA A 20 30.37 34.58 21.59
CA ALA A 20 30.88 33.97 20.37
C ALA A 20 32.41 34.02 20.35
N VAL A 21 33.08 33.06 19.69
CA VAL A 21 34.41 33.24 19.08
C VAL A 21 34.47 32.48 17.75
N THR A 22 35.04 33.19 16.77
CA THR A 22 35.33 32.94 15.35
C THR A 22 36.16 31.68 15.03
N GLY A 23 36.00 31.02 13.88
CA GLY A 23 36.74 31.36 12.65
C GLY A 23 36.69 30.26 11.58
N ARG A 24 36.96 30.66 10.32
CA ARG A 24 36.63 30.05 9.03
C ARG A 24 37.65 29.02 8.46
N HIS A 25 37.22 28.40 7.34
CA HIS A 25 37.96 27.79 6.21
C HIS A 25 38.50 26.37 6.46
N SER A 26 38.48 25.40 5.54
CA SER A 26 38.27 25.33 4.08
C SER A 26 37.98 23.87 3.69
N GLY A 27 37.41 23.63 2.51
CA GLY A 27 37.00 22.30 2.02
C GLY A 27 38.12 21.35 1.53
N PRO A 28 37.87 20.52 0.50
CA PRO A 28 37.88 19.06 0.61
C PRO A 28 39.02 18.39 -0.19
N ARG A 29 39.31 17.09 0.06
CA ARG A 29 39.73 16.12 -0.98
C ARG A 29 39.95 14.69 -0.47
N ASP A 30 39.61 13.78 -1.37
CA ASP A 30 39.91 12.35 -1.43
C ASP A 30 41.40 12.00 -1.32
N GLN A 31 41.73 10.79 -0.84
CA GLN A 31 42.32 9.69 -1.63
C GLN A 31 42.99 8.60 -0.75
N ILE A 32 42.59 7.34 -1.03
CA ILE A 32 43.40 6.15 -1.39
C ILE A 32 44.38 5.50 -0.37
N ALA A 33 44.39 4.15 -0.43
CA ALA A 33 45.44 3.15 -0.08
C ALA A 33 45.32 2.49 1.32
N ARG A 34 44.93 1.22 1.42
CA ARG A 34 45.69 -0.06 1.20
C ARG A 34 46.41 -0.55 2.46
N ALA A 35 46.12 -1.81 2.84
CA ALA A 35 47.01 -2.88 3.35
C ALA A 35 46.15 -3.90 4.13
N SER A 36 45.82 -5.07 3.56
CA SER A 36 46.57 -6.35 3.64
C SER A 36 46.63 -6.91 5.06
N GLU A 37 45.86 -7.97 5.35
CA GLU A 37 46.36 -9.35 5.51
C GLU A 37 47.33 -9.53 6.68
N PHE A 38 46.95 -10.34 7.68
CA PHE A 38 47.82 -11.35 8.31
C PHE A 38 47.01 -12.16 9.35
N THR A 39 46.64 -13.39 8.99
CA THR A 39 46.65 -14.52 9.94
C THR A 39 48.10 -14.98 10.11
N PRO A 40 48.53 -15.47 11.29
CA PRO A 40 48.63 -16.93 11.40
C PRO A 40 48.39 -17.54 12.79
N SER A 41 48.17 -18.85 12.73
CA SER A 41 47.99 -19.86 13.77
C SER A 41 49.26 -20.23 14.56
N ARG A 42 49.04 -20.84 15.76
CA ARG A 42 49.83 -21.93 16.42
C ARG A 42 51.29 -21.61 16.85
N ALA A 43 51.85 -22.06 17.98
CA ALA A 43 51.43 -22.96 19.07
C ALA A 43 52.45 -22.89 20.26
N LEU A 44 52.08 -23.58 21.36
CA LEU A 44 52.91 -24.28 22.36
C LEU A 44 53.35 -23.58 23.68
N GLN A 45 52.89 -24.26 24.75
CA GLN A 45 53.53 -24.56 26.04
C GLN A 45 53.66 -23.48 27.13
N GLY A 46 52.90 -23.71 28.21
CA GLY A 46 53.09 -23.10 29.52
C GLY A 46 52.32 -23.89 30.58
N THR A 47 53.02 -24.81 31.23
CA THR A 47 52.56 -25.61 32.38
C THR A 47 52.16 -24.73 33.57
N GLY A 48 51.02 -25.00 34.22
CA GLY A 48 50.61 -24.23 35.40
C GLY A 48 49.42 -24.80 36.17
N ARG A 49 49.73 -25.72 37.09
CA ARG A 49 49.07 -26.03 38.38
C ARG A 49 47.55 -25.80 38.58
N ARG A 50 46.92 -26.93 38.93
CA ARG A 50 45.71 -27.14 39.75
C ARG A 50 45.38 -26.02 40.76
N GLY A 51 44.10 -25.66 40.85
CA GLY A 51 43.57 -24.84 41.95
C GLY A 51 42.06 -24.63 41.95
N ARG A 52 41.31 -25.66 42.37
CA ARG A 52 39.97 -25.63 43.01
C ARG A 52 39.05 -24.41 42.74
N ARG A 53 38.10 -24.57 41.82
CA ARG A 53 36.83 -23.81 41.80
C ARG A 53 35.67 -24.68 41.29
N GLN A 54 35.26 -25.69 42.07
CA GLN A 54 34.00 -26.40 41.84
C GLN A 54 33.18 -26.69 43.12
N ASP A 55 33.67 -26.34 44.32
CA ASP A 55 32.97 -26.61 45.58
C ASP A 55 32.01 -25.50 46.06
N ARG A 56 31.84 -24.41 45.30
CA ARG A 56 31.05 -23.26 45.77
C ARG A 56 29.53 -23.37 45.56
N ALA A 57 29.06 -24.37 44.80
CA ALA A 57 27.63 -24.59 44.58
C ALA A 57 26.93 -25.38 45.71
N VAL A 58 27.70 -26.00 46.62
CA VAL A 58 27.15 -26.77 47.76
C VAL A 58 27.06 -25.92 49.05
N GLN A 59 27.77 -24.79 49.14
CA GLN A 59 27.79 -23.94 50.34
C GLN A 59 26.68 -22.88 50.44
N LEU A 60 25.88 -22.68 49.39
CA LEU A 60 24.73 -21.75 49.44
C LEU A 60 23.44 -22.39 50.03
N ARG A 61 23.49 -23.66 50.49
CA ARG A 61 22.34 -24.38 51.07
C ARG A 61 21.93 -23.94 52.49
N ASN A 62 22.75 -23.17 53.21
CA ASN A 62 22.60 -23.02 54.67
C ASN A 62 22.24 -21.60 55.18
N GLN A 63 21.72 -20.70 54.33
CA GLN A 63 21.25 -19.39 54.79
C GLN A 63 19.74 -19.21 54.53
N ILE A 64 18.93 -19.93 55.32
CA ILE A 64 17.49 -19.68 55.50
C ILE A 64 17.31 -19.24 56.97
N PRO A 65 16.46 -18.26 57.30
CA PRO A 65 16.36 -17.71 58.65
C PRO A 65 16.07 -18.79 59.72
N ARG A 66 16.91 -18.83 60.76
CA ARG A 66 16.79 -19.70 61.93
C ARG A 66 15.70 -19.17 62.86
N GLY A 67 14.47 -19.67 62.69
CA GLY A 67 13.33 -19.34 63.57
C GLY A 67 12.71 -20.53 64.32
N ALA A 68 13.10 -21.77 64.01
CA ALA A 68 12.64 -22.96 64.72
C ALA A 68 13.83 -23.92 64.86
N SER A 69 14.17 -24.26 66.10
CA SER A 69 15.19 -25.28 66.39
C SER A 69 14.77 -26.63 65.82
N GLU A 70 15.74 -27.36 65.29
CA GLU A 70 15.52 -28.71 64.77
C GLU A 70 15.00 -29.62 65.90
N PRO A 71 13.90 -30.37 65.70
CA PRO A 71 13.33 -31.18 66.77
C PRO A 71 14.24 -32.35 67.13
N ARG A 72 14.38 -32.65 68.44
CA ARG A 72 15.18 -33.80 68.92
C ARG A 72 14.47 -35.16 68.80
N ALA A 73 13.18 -35.17 68.47
CA ALA A 73 12.35 -36.38 68.41
C ALA A 73 12.89 -37.43 67.42
N ASN A 74 12.73 -38.71 67.74
CA ASN A 74 13.04 -39.81 66.82
C ASN A 74 11.91 -40.03 65.79
N CYS A 75 12.12 -40.87 64.77
CA CYS A 75 11.13 -41.09 63.71
C CYS A 75 9.77 -41.58 64.25
N GLN A 76 9.75 -42.43 65.27
CA GLN A 76 8.50 -42.96 65.82
C GLN A 76 7.70 -41.86 66.53
N GLU A 77 8.38 -41.02 67.32
CA GLU A 77 7.76 -39.88 68.01
C GLU A 77 7.20 -38.88 67.00
N MET A 78 7.94 -38.57 65.92
CA MET A 78 7.46 -37.66 64.90
C MET A 78 6.26 -38.22 64.12
N VAL A 79 6.21 -39.53 63.86
CA VAL A 79 5.00 -40.18 63.30
C VAL A 79 3.83 -40.06 64.28
N SER A 80 4.04 -40.35 65.56
CA SER A 80 3.00 -40.21 66.60
C SER A 80 2.46 -38.80 66.72
N HIS A 81 3.30 -37.76 66.56
CA HIS A 81 2.83 -36.37 66.53
C HIS A 81 1.88 -36.11 65.37
N PHE A 82 2.17 -36.62 64.17
CA PHE A 82 1.30 -36.45 63.02
C PHE A 82 -0.01 -37.25 63.22
N VAL A 83 0.06 -38.46 63.79
CA VAL A 83 -1.14 -39.26 64.11
C VAL A 83 -2.02 -38.53 65.13
N PHE A 84 -1.42 -37.87 66.12
CA PHE A 84 -2.14 -37.03 67.07
C PHE A 84 -2.86 -35.88 66.36
N LEU A 85 -2.17 -35.15 65.48
CA LEU A 85 -2.77 -34.07 64.69
C LEU A 85 -3.92 -34.57 63.80
N TYR A 86 -3.77 -35.73 63.16
CA TYR A 86 -4.83 -36.36 62.38
C TYR A 86 -6.06 -36.69 63.22
N ARG A 87 -5.87 -37.35 64.37
CA ARG A 87 -6.96 -37.73 65.27
C ARG A 87 -7.64 -36.53 65.93
N ALA A 88 -6.92 -35.42 66.05
CA ALA A 88 -7.47 -34.15 66.51
C ALA A 88 -8.22 -33.38 65.41
N ASP A 89 -8.35 -33.94 64.20
CA ASP A 89 -8.85 -33.27 62.98
C ASP A 89 -8.19 -31.89 62.79
N TRP A 90 -6.89 -31.79 63.11
CA TRP A 90 -6.16 -30.55 62.97
C TRP A 90 -5.92 -30.25 61.50
N ARG A 91 -6.21 -29.01 61.09
CA ARG A 91 -5.94 -28.48 59.76
C ARG A 91 -5.36 -27.08 59.90
N PRO A 92 -4.34 -26.71 59.09
CA PRO A 92 -3.87 -25.33 59.05
C PRO A 92 -5.01 -24.42 58.59
N ARG A 93 -5.14 -23.22 59.19
CA ARG A 93 -6.14 -22.26 58.73
C ARG A 93 -5.75 -21.78 57.33
N LYS A 94 -6.74 -21.47 56.51
CA LYS A 94 -6.54 -21.04 55.10
C LYS A 94 -5.66 -19.81 54.95
N GLU A 95 -5.61 -18.98 56.00
CA GLU A 95 -4.87 -17.72 56.04
C GLU A 95 -3.43 -17.91 56.54
N ASP A 96 -3.12 -19.06 57.14
CA ASP A 96 -1.81 -19.31 57.73
C ASP A 96 -0.82 -19.78 56.65
N ALA A 97 0.43 -19.32 56.76
CA ALA A 97 1.52 -19.90 56.00
C ALA A 97 1.57 -21.42 56.24
N PRO A 98 1.99 -22.23 55.24
CA PRO A 98 2.08 -23.67 55.41
C PRO A 98 2.88 -23.98 56.68
N PRO A 99 2.36 -24.87 57.54
CA PRO A 99 2.87 -25.02 58.89
C PRO A 99 4.33 -25.48 58.81
N ALA A 100 5.20 -24.85 59.61
CA ALA A 100 6.63 -25.13 59.64
C ALA A 100 6.95 -26.46 60.36
N LEU A 101 6.20 -27.51 60.02
CA LEU A 101 6.34 -28.84 60.55
C LEU A 101 7.58 -29.51 59.96
N TRP A 102 8.17 -30.36 60.79
CA TRP A 102 9.28 -31.22 60.41
C TRP A 102 8.78 -32.65 60.31
N CYS A 103 9.43 -33.44 59.45
CA CYS A 103 9.22 -34.86 59.31
C CYS A 103 10.57 -35.56 59.13
N VAL A 104 10.57 -36.88 59.27
CA VAL A 104 11.74 -37.71 58.94
C VAL A 104 11.63 -38.16 57.48
N GLY A 105 12.72 -37.98 56.73
CA GLY A 105 12.88 -38.45 55.36
C GLY A 105 13.17 -39.95 55.27
N ASP A 106 13.12 -40.50 54.07
CA ASP A 106 13.47 -41.90 53.79
C ASP A 106 14.94 -42.25 54.06
N ASP A 107 15.83 -41.24 54.05
CA ASP A 107 17.22 -41.32 54.49
C ASP A 107 17.41 -41.28 56.02
N GLY A 108 16.34 -41.08 56.79
CA GLY A 108 16.37 -40.95 58.25
C GLY A 108 16.68 -39.54 58.76
N GLU A 109 16.97 -38.58 57.88
CA GLU A 109 17.26 -37.19 58.23
C GLU A 109 15.97 -36.38 58.42
N LYS A 110 16.09 -35.23 59.09
CA LYS A 110 14.94 -34.36 59.39
C LYS A 110 14.79 -33.26 58.36
N TYR A 111 13.60 -33.13 57.81
CA TYR A 111 13.29 -32.14 56.79
C TYR A 111 12.03 -31.37 57.11
N ARG A 112 11.98 -30.13 56.61
CA ARG A 112 10.73 -29.36 56.58
C ARG A 112 9.74 -30.06 55.67
N LEU A 113 8.48 -30.08 56.09
CA LEU A 113 7.42 -30.76 55.37
C LEU A 113 7.25 -30.25 53.93
N SER A 114 7.44 -28.95 53.73
CA SER A 114 7.40 -28.30 52.41
C SER A 114 8.52 -28.73 51.45
N THR A 115 9.50 -29.51 51.90
CA THR A 115 10.66 -29.97 51.10
C THR A 115 10.66 -31.48 50.83
N VAL A 116 9.69 -32.21 51.36
CA VAL A 116 9.55 -33.66 51.14
C VAL A 116 8.33 -33.97 50.26
N TYR A 117 8.33 -35.16 49.68
CA TYR A 117 7.26 -35.68 48.82
C TYR A 117 6.70 -37.00 49.36
N ILE A 118 5.44 -37.30 49.04
CA ILE A 118 4.86 -38.64 49.23
C ILE A 118 5.24 -39.50 48.01
N PRO A 119 5.91 -40.65 48.19
CA PRO A 119 6.19 -41.53 47.08
C PRO A 119 4.89 -42.18 46.59
N SER A 120 4.74 -42.25 45.27
CA SER A 120 3.64 -42.93 44.59
C SER A 120 4.16 -43.92 43.57
N THR A 121 3.52 -45.09 43.50
CA THR A 121 3.82 -46.14 42.53
C THR A 121 2.82 -46.20 41.38
N GLN A 122 1.64 -45.60 41.55
CA GLN A 122 0.53 -45.68 40.60
C GLN A 122 0.65 -44.61 39.50
N ASP A 123 1.14 -43.42 39.86
CA ASP A 123 1.22 -42.29 38.95
C ASP A 123 2.57 -42.24 38.21
N PRO A 124 2.58 -42.37 36.86
CA PRO A 124 3.80 -42.38 36.07
C PRO A 124 4.57 -41.05 36.07
N TYR A 125 3.94 -39.94 36.44
CA TYR A 125 4.56 -38.62 36.55
C TYR A 125 4.59 -38.11 38.00
N SER A 126 4.43 -38.98 39.00
CA SER A 126 4.69 -38.64 40.40
C SER A 126 6.15 -38.24 40.64
N ALA A 127 6.41 -37.51 41.73
CA ALA A 127 7.77 -37.11 42.12
C ALA A 127 8.72 -38.30 42.23
N SER A 128 8.27 -39.43 42.80
CA SER A 128 9.04 -40.67 42.91
C SER A 128 9.33 -41.34 41.57
N SER A 129 8.39 -41.31 40.64
CA SER A 129 8.58 -41.85 39.29
C SER A 129 9.59 -41.00 38.51
N ILE A 130 9.44 -39.67 38.55
CA ILE A 130 10.35 -38.74 37.88
C ILE A 130 11.76 -38.85 38.46
N ALA A 131 11.93 -38.80 39.79
CA ALA A 131 13.23 -38.94 40.44
C ALA A 131 13.98 -40.19 39.97
N ARG A 132 13.28 -41.32 39.82
CA ARG A 132 13.84 -42.59 39.34
C ARG A 132 14.29 -42.54 37.88
N ARG A 133 13.55 -41.85 37.01
CA ARG A 133 13.84 -41.76 35.56
C ARG A 133 14.88 -40.69 35.23
N THR A 134 14.93 -39.62 36.02
CA THR A 134 15.74 -38.43 35.70
C THR A 134 16.98 -38.29 36.56
N GLU A 135 17.21 -39.20 37.50
CA GLU A 135 18.33 -39.16 38.46
C GLU A 135 18.36 -37.85 39.27
N ILE A 136 17.18 -37.29 39.54
CA ILE A 136 17.06 -36.10 40.37
C ILE A 136 16.88 -36.54 41.81
N SER A 137 17.71 -36.01 42.70
CA SER A 137 17.61 -36.25 44.14
C SER A 137 16.43 -35.45 44.70
N LEU A 138 15.31 -36.13 44.90
CA LEU A 138 14.17 -35.64 45.66
C LEU A 138 14.15 -36.32 47.03
N ARG A 139 13.54 -35.66 48.02
CA ARG A 139 13.41 -36.18 49.38
C ARG A 139 12.02 -36.74 49.57
N PHE A 140 11.91 -37.95 50.08
CA PHE A 140 10.62 -38.59 50.33
C PHE A 140 10.37 -38.72 51.81
N ILE A 141 9.10 -38.66 52.22
CA ILE A 141 8.72 -38.93 53.60
C ILE A 141 9.03 -40.38 53.97
N HIS A 142 9.53 -40.60 55.20
CA HIS A 142 9.90 -41.94 55.67
C HIS A 142 8.73 -42.93 55.57
N ARG A 143 9.02 -44.18 55.16
CA ARG A 143 8.01 -45.21 54.90
C ARG A 143 7.06 -45.49 56.07
N ARG A 144 7.53 -45.32 57.31
CA ARG A 144 6.68 -45.44 58.52
C ARG A 144 5.48 -44.49 58.53
N TYR A 145 5.60 -43.29 57.96
CA TYR A 145 4.43 -42.40 57.84
C TYR A 145 3.39 -43.03 56.92
N ILE A 146 3.80 -43.51 55.75
CA ILE A 146 2.90 -44.11 54.77
C ILE A 146 2.21 -45.35 55.35
N ASP A 147 2.99 -46.28 55.91
CA ASP A 147 2.46 -47.52 56.50
C ASP A 147 1.51 -47.25 57.68
N THR A 148 1.69 -46.14 58.41
CA THR A 148 0.83 -45.75 59.53
C THR A 148 -0.45 -45.09 59.02
N PHE A 149 -0.33 -44.10 58.14
CA PHE A 149 -1.47 -43.31 57.65
C PHE A 149 -2.35 -44.07 56.66
N GLN A 150 -1.81 -45.07 55.97
CA GLN A 150 -2.62 -45.98 55.14
C GLN A 150 -3.56 -46.86 55.97
N LYS A 151 -3.24 -47.09 57.26
CA LYS A 151 -4.10 -47.85 58.19
C LYS A 151 -5.09 -46.98 58.95
N LEU A 152 -4.99 -45.66 58.82
CA LEU A 152 -5.88 -44.72 59.49
C LEU A 152 -7.06 -44.39 58.56
N GLU A 153 -8.24 -44.87 58.92
CA GLU A 153 -9.50 -44.57 58.24
C GLU A 153 -10.13 -43.27 58.78
N PRO A 154 -10.95 -42.56 57.98
CA PRO A 154 -11.31 -42.89 56.60
C PRO A 154 -10.21 -42.55 55.56
N ASP A 155 -9.39 -41.51 55.73
CA ASP A 155 -8.49 -41.04 54.66
C ASP A 155 -7.14 -40.49 55.16
N GLY A 156 -6.37 -41.28 55.91
CA GLY A 156 -5.11 -40.81 56.52
C GLY A 156 -4.09 -40.27 55.52
N LEU A 157 -3.89 -40.92 54.37
CA LEU A 157 -2.95 -40.44 53.33
C LEU A 157 -3.44 -39.14 52.68
N ASP A 158 -4.74 -39.03 52.42
CA ASP A 158 -5.31 -37.82 51.84
C ASP A 158 -5.23 -36.66 52.84
N TRP A 159 -5.25 -36.92 54.15
CA TRP A 159 -5.01 -35.89 55.14
C TRP A 159 -3.56 -35.40 55.11
N LEU A 160 -2.56 -36.27 54.93
CA LEU A 160 -1.17 -35.85 54.75
C LEU A 160 -1.00 -34.98 53.49
N GLU A 161 -1.63 -35.36 52.39
CA GLU A 161 -1.56 -34.62 51.12
C GLU A 161 -2.32 -33.29 51.21
N ASN A 162 -3.61 -33.33 51.53
CA ASN A 162 -4.51 -32.18 51.43
C ASN A 162 -4.45 -31.26 52.65
N SER A 163 -4.27 -31.79 53.87
CA SER A 163 -4.26 -30.97 55.08
C SER A 163 -2.87 -30.46 55.42
N LEU A 164 -1.83 -31.28 55.22
CA LEU A 164 -0.46 -30.87 55.53
C LEU A 164 0.34 -30.36 54.32
N GLY A 165 -0.19 -30.50 53.09
CA GLY A 165 0.44 -29.99 51.88
C GLY A 165 1.71 -30.76 51.47
N ILE A 166 1.82 -32.03 51.86
CA ILE A 166 2.90 -32.88 51.36
C ILE A 166 2.59 -33.24 49.91
N ALA A 167 3.38 -32.73 48.98
CA ALA A 167 3.11 -32.91 47.57
C ALA A 167 3.45 -34.34 47.13
N LYS A 168 2.58 -34.92 46.31
CA LYS A 168 2.85 -36.14 45.54
C LYS A 168 3.53 -35.84 44.19
N LEU A 169 3.22 -34.66 43.64
CA LEU A 169 3.76 -34.12 42.39
C LEU A 169 4.93 -33.16 42.66
N ILE A 170 5.83 -32.99 41.69
CA ILE A 170 6.92 -32.01 41.82
C ILE A 170 6.32 -30.60 41.92
N ARG A 171 6.74 -29.83 42.92
CA ARG A 171 6.25 -28.47 43.14
C ARG A 171 6.78 -27.56 42.03
N LEU A 172 5.94 -26.77 41.37
CA LEU A 172 6.38 -25.82 40.33
C LEU A 172 7.04 -24.58 40.91
N ALA A 173 6.52 -24.11 42.04
CA ALA A 173 6.90 -22.85 42.62
C ALA A 173 7.08 -22.95 44.14
N GLN A 174 7.89 -22.05 44.66
CA GLN A 174 8.07 -21.85 46.09
C GLN A 174 7.31 -20.60 46.53
N THR A 175 6.31 -20.78 47.40
CA THR A 175 5.56 -19.71 48.06
C THR A 175 6.34 -19.25 49.29
N GLY A 176 7.36 -18.41 49.09
CA GLY A 176 8.29 -18.02 50.14
C GLY A 176 8.59 -16.53 50.18
N GLY A 177 7.83 -15.79 51.00
CA GLY A 177 8.22 -14.46 51.49
C GLY A 177 7.78 -13.25 50.66
N PHE A 178 8.21 -12.07 51.13
CA PHE A 178 7.86 -10.74 50.61
C PHE A 178 8.21 -10.56 49.12
N TRP A 179 9.16 -11.34 48.60
CA TRP A 179 9.83 -11.15 47.30
C TRP A 179 9.20 -11.85 46.08
N GLY A 180 8.06 -12.53 46.25
CA GLY A 180 7.32 -13.08 45.11
C GLY A 180 7.44 -14.60 44.91
N THR A 181 6.72 -15.09 43.90
CA THR A 181 6.71 -16.51 43.53
C THR A 181 7.93 -16.81 42.67
N SER A 182 8.77 -17.75 43.10
CA SER A 182 9.92 -18.23 42.33
C SER A 182 9.70 -19.68 41.92
N ILE A 183 10.36 -20.09 40.83
CA ILE A 183 10.35 -21.50 40.41
C ILE A 183 10.98 -22.36 41.51
N HIS A 184 10.31 -23.47 41.86
CA HIS A 184 10.83 -24.37 42.87
C HIS A 184 12.14 -24.99 42.39
N VAL A 185 13.10 -25.16 43.31
CA VAL A 185 14.43 -25.66 42.97
C VAL A 185 14.40 -27.03 42.28
N ASP A 186 13.52 -27.92 42.73
CA ASP A 186 13.38 -29.27 42.17
C ASP A 186 12.86 -29.24 40.73
N PHE A 187 11.84 -28.43 40.45
CA PHE A 187 11.29 -28.30 39.11
C PHE A 187 12.27 -27.59 38.17
N LYS A 188 12.99 -26.58 38.67
CA LYS A 188 14.08 -25.94 37.92
C LYS A 188 15.16 -26.95 37.55
N LEU A 189 15.59 -27.79 38.50
CA LEU A 189 16.59 -28.82 38.25
C LEU A 189 16.10 -29.84 37.20
N LEU A 190 14.81 -30.17 37.22
CA LEU A 190 14.18 -31.02 36.22
C LEU A 190 14.18 -30.37 34.83
N LEU A 191 13.77 -29.09 34.73
CA LEU A 191 13.80 -28.34 33.48
C LEU A 191 15.22 -28.24 32.90
N ASP A 192 16.22 -27.96 33.75
CA ASP A 192 17.61 -27.76 33.32
C ASP A 192 18.26 -29.07 32.84
N ARG A 193 17.92 -30.22 33.47
CA ARG A 193 18.56 -31.52 33.16
C ARG A 193 17.78 -32.38 32.17
N LYS A 194 16.46 -32.42 32.30
CA LYS A 194 15.56 -33.31 31.54
C LYS A 194 14.30 -32.52 31.13
N PRO A 195 14.43 -31.51 30.25
CA PRO A 195 13.33 -30.63 29.89
C PRO A 195 12.11 -31.37 29.35
N PHE A 196 12.29 -32.43 28.56
CA PHE A 196 11.14 -33.19 28.03
C PHE A 196 10.37 -33.97 29.10
N GLU A 197 11.04 -34.45 30.15
CA GLU A 197 10.36 -35.08 31.29
C GLU A 197 9.59 -34.02 32.10
N ALA A 198 10.15 -32.80 32.21
CA ALA A 198 9.44 -31.66 32.80
C ALA A 198 8.19 -31.28 31.98
N LEU A 199 8.31 -31.22 30.66
CA LEU A 199 7.18 -30.91 29.77
C LEU A 199 6.15 -32.05 29.75
N GLY A 200 6.59 -33.31 29.82
CA GLY A 200 5.71 -34.48 29.96
C GLY A 200 4.94 -34.48 31.28
N LEU A 201 5.62 -34.12 32.38
CA LEU A 201 5.00 -33.89 33.69
C LEU A 201 3.92 -32.81 33.61
N LEU A 202 4.25 -31.65 33.02
CA LEU A 202 3.29 -30.55 32.84
C LEU A 202 2.11 -30.98 31.96
N ARG A 203 2.37 -31.74 30.89
CA ARG A 203 1.33 -32.25 30.00
C ARG A 203 0.36 -33.16 30.73
N PHE A 204 0.89 -34.16 31.44
CA PHE A 204 0.09 -35.21 32.08
C PHE A 204 -0.76 -34.66 33.24
N HIS A 205 -0.17 -33.77 34.04
CA HIS A 205 -0.83 -33.13 35.19
C HIS A 205 -1.21 -31.67 34.91
N TRP A 206 -1.57 -31.35 33.66
CA TRP A 206 -1.87 -29.96 33.28
C TRP A 206 -3.04 -29.41 34.09
N ALA A 207 -4.05 -30.22 34.42
CA ALA A 207 -5.18 -29.78 35.25
C ALA A 207 -4.76 -29.30 36.65
N ASP A 208 -3.75 -29.93 37.25
CA ASP A 208 -3.22 -29.56 38.57
C ASP A 208 -2.26 -28.37 38.49
N TYR A 209 -1.60 -28.21 37.33
CA TYR A 209 -0.57 -27.18 37.12
C TYR A 209 -1.07 -25.91 36.44
N SER A 210 -2.14 -25.97 35.63
CA SER A 210 -2.68 -24.82 34.91
C SER A 210 -3.05 -23.64 35.82
N PRO A 211 -3.54 -23.81 37.07
CA PRO A 211 -3.84 -22.68 37.95
C PRO A 211 -2.63 -21.80 38.29
N TRP A 212 -1.40 -22.32 38.12
CA TRP A 212 -0.16 -21.54 38.28
C TRP A 212 0.14 -20.63 37.09
N PHE A 213 -0.53 -20.84 35.95
CA PHE A 213 -0.30 -20.14 34.69
C PHE A 213 -1.54 -19.37 34.18
N GLU A 214 -2.74 -19.88 34.43
CA GLU A 214 -4.00 -19.37 33.87
C GLU A 214 -4.73 -18.43 34.83
N THR A 215 -5.11 -17.24 34.36
CA THR A 215 -6.05 -16.36 35.05
C THR A 215 -7.43 -16.99 34.94
N GLU A 216 -8.11 -17.23 36.07
CA GLU A 216 -9.51 -17.68 36.05
C GLU A 216 -10.31 -16.63 35.26
N THR A 217 -10.60 -16.92 34.00
CA THR A 217 -11.52 -16.14 33.19
C THR A 217 -12.91 -16.45 33.72
N GLY A 218 -13.43 -15.56 34.57
CA GLY A 218 -14.60 -15.80 35.39
C GLY A 218 -15.76 -16.43 34.62
N THR A 219 -16.08 -17.68 34.92
CA THR A 219 -17.44 -18.25 34.89
C THR A 219 -17.47 -19.54 35.73
N ALA A 220 -18.42 -19.55 36.66
CA ALA A 220 -19.03 -20.70 37.35
C ALA A 220 -18.18 -21.59 38.30
N HIS A 221 -18.44 -21.35 39.60
CA HIS A 221 -18.81 -22.30 40.66
C HIS A 221 -18.45 -23.80 40.51
N HIS A 222 -17.70 -24.26 41.53
CA HIS A 222 -17.21 -25.61 41.90
C HIS A 222 -15.77 -25.88 41.40
N GLU A 223 -14.83 -26.45 42.16
CA GLU A 223 -14.70 -26.89 43.54
C GLU A 223 -13.20 -27.18 43.75
N LYS A 224 -12.78 -27.27 45.01
CA LYS A 224 -11.42 -27.52 45.55
C LYS A 224 -10.45 -26.32 45.66
N GLN A 225 -9.99 -26.16 46.90
CA GLN A 225 -9.27 -25.02 47.45
C GLN A 225 -7.77 -25.13 47.13
N HIS A 226 -7.32 -24.63 45.98
CA HIS A 226 -5.88 -24.52 45.73
C HIS A 226 -5.32 -23.18 46.28
N PRO A 227 -4.17 -23.17 46.98
CA PRO A 227 -3.50 -21.94 47.45
C PRO A 227 -3.01 -21.00 46.31
N ALA A 228 -3.27 -21.35 45.04
CA ALA A 228 -2.88 -20.58 43.86
C ALA A 228 -3.68 -19.27 43.66
N ARG A 229 -4.82 -19.08 44.34
CA ARG A 229 -5.71 -17.91 44.12
C ARG A 229 -5.16 -16.57 44.61
N GLN A 230 -4.26 -16.55 45.60
CA GLN A 230 -3.59 -15.31 46.04
C GLN A 230 -2.36 -14.95 45.18
N VAL A 231 -2.04 -15.75 44.15
CA VAL A 231 -0.84 -15.62 43.31
C VAL A 231 -1.18 -15.06 41.93
N LEU A 232 -2.07 -14.08 41.84
CA LEU A 232 -2.50 -13.50 40.57
C LEU A 232 -1.46 -12.54 39.97
N GLU A 233 -0.71 -11.81 40.80
CA GLU A 233 0.25 -10.79 40.32
C GLU A 233 1.67 -11.32 40.04
N ARG A 234 1.94 -12.62 40.28
CA ARG A 234 3.33 -13.14 40.42
C ARG A 234 3.65 -14.35 39.53
N ARG A 235 2.95 -14.50 38.41
CA ARG A 235 3.06 -15.67 37.49
C ARG A 235 4.12 -15.51 36.40
N GLU A 236 4.38 -14.28 36.00
CA GLU A 236 5.31 -13.98 34.91
C GLU A 236 6.73 -14.54 35.14
N PRO A 237 7.32 -14.51 36.36
CA PRO A 237 8.63 -15.13 36.59
C PRO A 237 8.67 -16.63 36.29
N LEU A 238 7.59 -17.36 36.62
CA LEU A 238 7.49 -18.79 36.36
C LEU A 238 7.32 -19.08 34.86
N ILE A 239 6.43 -18.33 34.18
CA ILE A 239 6.24 -18.41 32.73
C ILE A 239 7.56 -18.10 32.01
N GLN A 240 8.25 -17.03 32.41
CA GLN A 240 9.54 -16.63 31.84
C GLN A 240 10.64 -17.66 32.07
N ALA A 241 10.67 -18.32 33.24
CA ALA A 241 11.62 -19.40 33.50
C ALA A 241 11.41 -20.55 32.50
N ILE A 242 10.16 -21.01 32.32
CA ILE A 242 9.83 -22.09 31.37
C ILE A 242 10.10 -21.66 29.92
N ARG A 243 9.73 -20.43 29.53
CA ARG A 243 10.00 -19.86 28.20
C ARG A 243 11.47 -19.88 27.83
N ARG A 244 12.35 -19.60 28.81
CA ARG A 244 13.80 -19.50 28.62
C ARG A 244 14.52 -20.85 28.70
N THR A 245 13.84 -21.90 29.17
CA THR A 245 14.41 -23.25 29.24
C THR A 245 14.90 -23.68 27.86
N GLN A 246 16.15 -24.16 27.81
CA GLN A 246 16.75 -24.71 26.60
C GLN A 246 16.20 -26.11 26.39
N VAL A 247 15.59 -26.34 25.23
CA VAL A 247 15.00 -27.63 24.88
C VAL A 247 15.67 -28.20 23.63
N PRO A 248 15.97 -29.51 23.60
CA PRO A 248 16.52 -30.15 22.41
C PRO A 248 15.51 -30.07 21.26
N CYS A 249 15.99 -29.79 20.06
CA CYS A 249 15.15 -29.74 18.86
C CYS A 249 15.58 -30.78 17.85
N HIS A 250 14.74 -30.99 16.83
CA HIS A 250 15.19 -31.69 15.64
C HIS A 250 16.40 -30.97 15.05
N GLY A 251 17.52 -31.69 14.86
CA GLY A 251 18.80 -31.08 14.51
C GLY A 251 19.88 -31.20 15.60
N ASN A 252 19.51 -31.67 16.80
CA ASN A 252 20.36 -31.66 18.01
C ASN A 252 20.71 -30.25 18.53
N ASP A 253 20.15 -29.20 17.93
CA ASP A 253 20.27 -27.84 18.44
C ASP A 253 19.36 -27.63 19.66
N ALA A 254 19.91 -27.03 20.70
CA ALA A 254 19.12 -26.51 21.81
C ALA A 254 18.76 -25.04 21.53
N ALA A 255 17.49 -24.68 21.67
CA ALA A 255 17.15 -23.26 21.85
C ALA A 255 16.02 -23.09 22.85
N LYS A 256 15.71 -21.83 23.20
CA LYS A 256 14.67 -21.49 24.17
C LYS A 256 13.31 -22.01 23.72
N LEU A 257 12.54 -22.57 24.66
CA LEU A 257 11.21 -23.11 24.39
C LEU A 257 10.29 -22.11 23.66
N SER A 258 10.31 -20.84 24.04
CA SER A 258 9.49 -19.79 23.43
C SER A 258 9.81 -19.45 21.98
N GLU A 259 10.92 -19.97 21.44
CA GLU A 259 11.32 -19.76 20.05
C GLU A 259 10.99 -20.98 19.17
N LYS A 260 10.33 -21.99 19.73
CA LYS A 260 10.09 -23.29 19.08
C LYS A 260 8.68 -23.46 18.54
N ALA A 261 8.52 -24.46 17.67
CA ALA A 261 7.25 -24.86 17.09
C ALA A 261 7.01 -26.36 17.31
N LEU A 262 5.75 -26.74 17.48
CA LEU A 262 5.39 -28.16 17.46
C LEU A 262 5.46 -28.69 16.02
N PRO A 263 5.94 -29.92 15.82
CA PRO A 263 5.99 -30.52 14.49
C PRO A 263 4.63 -31.12 14.08
N ARG A 264 3.59 -30.29 14.07
CA ARG A 264 2.26 -30.63 13.57
C ARG A 264 2.20 -30.51 12.06
N GLU A 265 1.33 -31.27 11.39
CA GLU A 265 1.19 -31.23 9.93
C GLU A 265 0.96 -29.81 9.40
N SER A 266 0.11 -29.03 10.08
CA SER A 266 -0.18 -27.64 9.72
C SER A 266 1.03 -26.71 9.79
N LEU A 267 1.99 -27.00 10.68
CA LEU A 267 3.23 -26.23 10.86
C LEU A 267 4.38 -26.77 10.00
N LEU A 268 4.44 -28.07 9.76
CA LEU A 268 5.44 -28.69 8.88
C LEU A 268 5.36 -28.14 7.46
N ALA A 269 4.16 -27.82 6.97
CA ALA A 269 3.96 -27.14 5.68
C ALA A 269 4.60 -25.73 5.62
N LEU A 270 4.87 -25.11 6.79
CA LEU A 270 5.44 -23.78 6.95
C LEU A 270 6.93 -23.79 7.27
N VAL A 271 7.58 -24.96 7.17
CA VAL A 271 9.00 -25.07 7.49
C VAL A 271 9.87 -24.54 6.35
N ASP A 272 10.92 -23.79 6.71
CA ASP A 272 12.00 -23.42 5.80
C ASP A 272 12.93 -24.62 5.59
N THR A 273 12.93 -25.14 4.37
CA THR A 273 13.80 -26.25 3.95
C THR A 273 15.07 -25.77 3.27
N THR A 274 15.18 -24.47 2.99
CA THR A 274 16.30 -23.88 2.22
C THR A 274 17.51 -23.55 3.07
N SER A 275 17.35 -23.35 4.37
CA SER A 275 18.42 -22.97 5.30
C SER A 275 19.42 -24.10 5.60
N SER A 276 19.21 -25.32 5.09
CA SER A 276 20.16 -26.42 5.17
C SER A 276 21.26 -26.28 4.11
N GLY A 277 22.10 -25.25 4.25
CA GLY A 277 23.20 -24.90 3.34
C GLY A 277 24.33 -25.94 3.23
N THR A 278 24.22 -27.10 3.87
CA THR A 278 25.19 -28.19 3.79
C THR A 278 24.46 -29.53 3.91
N ALA A 279 24.32 -30.26 2.81
CA ALA A 279 24.20 -31.72 2.85
C ALA A 279 25.62 -32.29 2.97
N PRO A 280 25.89 -33.37 3.74
CA PRO A 280 25.00 -34.53 3.85
C PRO A 280 24.73 -34.98 5.30
N GLY A 281 23.51 -35.44 5.51
CA GLY A 281 23.02 -35.95 6.78
C GLY A 281 21.78 -35.17 7.19
N LEU A 282 20.60 -35.70 6.84
CA LEU A 282 19.43 -35.43 7.68
C LEU A 282 19.90 -35.61 9.13
N PRO A 283 19.64 -34.66 10.05
CA PRO A 283 20.07 -34.81 11.42
C PRO A 283 19.62 -36.19 11.87
N GLU A 284 20.58 -37.02 12.29
CA GLU A 284 20.32 -38.37 12.73
C GLU A 284 19.38 -38.27 13.93
N CYS A 285 18.06 -38.25 13.65
CA CYS A 285 17.04 -38.73 14.57
C CYS A 285 17.63 -40.06 15.08
N GLU A 286 17.84 -40.24 16.38
CA GLU A 286 18.54 -41.41 16.92
C GLU A 286 18.14 -42.70 16.16
N PRO A 287 19.12 -43.55 15.79
CA PRO A 287 19.00 -44.56 14.74
C PRO A 287 17.88 -45.62 14.92
N SER A 288 17.20 -45.63 16.07
CA SER A 288 16.03 -46.45 16.37
C SER A 288 14.70 -45.93 15.78
N SER A 289 14.68 -44.78 15.09
CA SER A 289 13.44 -44.14 14.64
C SER A 289 13.16 -44.19 13.12
N LEU A 290 13.12 -45.40 12.54
CA LEU A 290 12.49 -45.64 11.21
C LEU A 290 11.02 -45.12 11.15
N GLY A 291 10.42 -44.85 12.32
CA GLY A 291 9.09 -44.25 12.48
C GLY A 291 9.02 -42.72 12.63
N CYS A 292 10.13 -41.97 12.67
CA CYS A 292 10.07 -40.52 12.94
C CYS A 292 9.35 -39.77 11.81
N ARG A 293 8.18 -39.19 12.14
CA ARG A 293 7.30 -38.51 11.18
C ARG A 293 7.94 -37.28 10.54
N ILE A 294 8.76 -36.54 11.29
CA ILE A 294 9.44 -35.33 10.83
C ILE A 294 10.56 -35.69 9.86
N CYS A 295 11.39 -36.66 10.24
CA CYS A 295 12.40 -37.25 9.37
C CYS A 295 11.74 -37.82 8.08
N ARG A 296 10.54 -38.44 8.16
CA ARG A 296 9.77 -38.89 6.99
C ARG A 296 9.24 -37.75 6.11
N PHE A 297 8.72 -36.69 6.72
CA PHE A 297 8.25 -35.48 6.03
C PHE A 297 9.40 -34.81 5.26
N PHE A 298 10.56 -34.60 5.90
CA PHE A 298 11.69 -34.01 5.20
C PHE A 298 12.23 -34.93 4.10
N LYS A 299 12.28 -36.24 4.31
CA LYS A 299 12.63 -37.19 3.23
C LYS A 299 11.69 -37.05 2.02
N SER A 300 10.38 -36.94 2.26
CA SER A 300 9.43 -36.75 1.16
C SER A 300 9.61 -35.39 0.48
N VAL A 301 9.79 -34.29 1.22
CA VAL A 301 10.00 -32.96 0.63
C VAL A 301 11.33 -32.86 -0.13
N ILE A 302 12.42 -33.40 0.42
CA ILE A 302 13.76 -33.39 -0.20
C ILE A 302 13.79 -34.25 -1.47
N SER A 303 13.09 -35.40 -1.48
CA SER A 303 12.99 -36.27 -2.67
C SER A 303 12.31 -35.58 -3.87
N PHE A 304 11.59 -34.48 -3.66
CA PHE A 304 10.99 -33.66 -4.71
C PHE A 304 11.60 -32.25 -4.73
N PRO A 305 12.75 -32.03 -5.41
CA PRO A 305 13.46 -30.74 -5.40
C PRO A 305 12.63 -29.52 -5.84
N LYS A 306 11.52 -29.75 -6.55
CA LYS A 306 10.55 -28.69 -6.93
C LYS A 306 9.73 -28.13 -5.74
N LYS A 307 9.82 -28.71 -4.53
CA LYS A 307 9.01 -28.35 -3.35
C LYS A 307 9.77 -27.65 -2.22
N ARG A 308 11.00 -27.15 -2.45
CA ARG A 308 11.71 -26.37 -1.42
C ARG A 308 10.89 -25.14 -1.01
N SER A 309 10.40 -25.14 0.21
CA SER A 309 9.65 -24.04 0.82
C SER A 309 10.57 -23.14 1.63
N THR A 310 10.45 -21.82 1.44
CA THR A 310 11.03 -20.79 2.32
C THR A 310 9.99 -20.39 3.36
N GLY A 311 9.56 -21.36 4.17
CA GLY A 311 8.51 -21.14 5.17
C GLY A 311 8.96 -20.25 6.35
N PRO A 312 8.02 -19.71 7.14
CA PRO A 312 8.35 -18.88 8.30
C PRO A 312 9.02 -19.63 9.47
N ILE A 313 8.96 -20.96 9.50
CA ILE A 313 9.46 -21.77 10.64
C ILE A 313 10.81 -22.42 10.27
N PRO A 314 11.92 -22.02 10.90
CA PRO A 314 13.19 -22.71 10.73
C PRO A 314 13.10 -24.19 11.17
N HIS A 315 13.71 -25.10 10.40
CA HIS A 315 13.65 -26.54 10.67
C HIS A 315 14.26 -26.94 12.03
N ASP A 316 15.30 -26.23 12.47
CA ASP A 316 16.01 -26.34 13.77
C ASP A 316 15.18 -25.86 14.97
N ARG A 317 13.97 -25.34 14.71
CA ARG A 317 13.03 -24.88 15.73
C ARG A 317 11.87 -25.83 15.99
N LEU A 318 11.86 -27.00 15.34
CA LEU A 318 10.87 -28.04 15.60
C LEU A 318 11.22 -28.84 16.86
N LEU A 319 10.29 -28.90 17.81
CA LEU A 319 10.45 -29.70 19.03
C LEU A 319 10.50 -31.20 18.72
N ASN A 320 11.41 -31.92 19.37
CA ASN A 320 11.48 -33.37 19.27
C ASN A 320 10.55 -34.03 20.32
N ILE A 321 9.25 -34.02 20.06
CA ILE A 321 8.22 -34.57 20.97
C ILE A 321 7.46 -35.75 20.35
N ALA A 322 7.06 -36.69 21.20
CA ALA A 322 6.20 -37.79 20.80
C ALA A 322 4.75 -37.33 20.55
N ARG A 323 4.13 -37.86 19.48
CA ARG A 323 2.72 -37.61 19.09
C ARG A 323 2.39 -36.10 19.08
N PRO A 324 2.99 -35.30 18.20
CA PRO A 324 2.84 -33.83 18.20
C PRO A 324 1.42 -33.34 17.88
N GLU A 325 0.55 -34.17 17.30
CA GLU A 325 -0.86 -33.85 17.04
C GLU A 325 -1.74 -33.97 18.28
N ASP A 326 -1.20 -34.48 19.38
CA ASP A 326 -1.94 -34.56 20.62
C ASP A 326 -2.29 -33.14 21.12
N GLY A 327 -3.58 -32.88 21.31
CA GLY A 327 -4.09 -31.60 21.81
C GLY A 327 -3.62 -31.30 23.23
N GLU A 328 -3.22 -32.32 23.98
CA GLU A 328 -2.59 -32.13 25.30
C GLU A 328 -1.29 -31.31 25.24
N TRP A 329 -0.68 -31.11 24.07
CA TRP A 329 0.48 -30.22 23.92
C TRP A 329 0.10 -28.73 23.72
N ASP A 330 -1.19 -28.39 23.58
CA ASP A 330 -1.65 -27.02 23.29
C ASP A 330 -1.28 -26.02 24.40
N PHE A 331 -1.09 -26.49 25.64
CA PHE A 331 -0.66 -25.63 26.74
C PHE A 331 0.70 -24.97 26.49
N LEU A 332 1.54 -25.55 25.62
CA LEU A 332 2.84 -24.97 25.26
C LEU A 332 2.70 -23.60 24.57
N GLU A 333 1.53 -23.28 24.00
CA GLU A 333 1.21 -21.95 23.46
C GLU A 333 1.36 -20.86 24.55
N LYS A 334 1.05 -21.17 25.82
CA LYS A 334 1.24 -20.26 26.96
C LYS A 334 2.71 -19.88 27.16
N PHE A 335 3.61 -20.80 26.82
CA PHE A 335 5.06 -20.61 26.89
C PHE A 335 5.67 -20.13 25.56
N GLY A 336 4.85 -19.61 24.65
CA GLY A 336 5.32 -19.03 23.39
C GLY A 336 5.73 -20.05 22.33
N VAL A 337 5.50 -21.35 22.56
CA VAL A 337 5.67 -22.36 21.51
C VAL A 337 4.61 -22.12 20.45
N VAL A 338 5.02 -22.15 19.19
CA VAL A 338 4.11 -22.10 18.06
C VAL A 338 3.41 -23.46 17.94
N VAL A 339 2.14 -23.51 18.36
CA VAL A 339 1.31 -24.71 18.29
C VAL A 339 0.43 -24.74 17.04
N LYS A 340 0.11 -23.57 16.49
CA LYS A 340 -0.70 -23.39 15.28
C LYS A 340 -0.17 -22.26 14.40
N PRO A 341 -0.41 -22.31 13.08
CA PRO A 341 -0.10 -21.20 12.19
C PRO A 341 -0.71 -19.89 12.70
N ALA A 342 0.09 -18.83 12.75
CA ALA A 342 -0.32 -17.52 13.21
C ALA A 342 0.16 -16.46 12.20
N PRO A 343 -0.71 -15.51 11.77
CA PRO A 343 -0.35 -14.50 10.77
C PRO A 343 0.88 -13.66 11.15
N LEU A 344 1.07 -13.38 12.45
CA LEU A 344 2.21 -12.61 12.96
C LEU A 344 3.57 -13.25 12.64
N MET A 345 3.64 -14.58 12.54
CA MET A 345 4.87 -15.28 12.17
C MET A 345 5.28 -14.97 10.72
N PHE A 346 4.31 -14.90 9.82
CA PHE A 346 4.56 -14.51 8.42
C PHE A 346 5.09 -13.08 8.35
N MET A 347 4.62 -12.18 9.21
CA MET A 347 5.11 -10.79 9.23
C MET A 347 6.57 -10.70 9.66
N ALA A 348 6.94 -11.40 10.73
CA ALA A 348 8.33 -11.50 11.17
C ALA A 348 9.21 -12.10 10.07
N HIS A 349 8.70 -13.11 9.35
CA HIS A 349 9.41 -13.72 8.23
C HIS A 349 9.55 -12.78 7.03
N PHE A 350 8.50 -12.07 6.62
CA PHE A 350 8.59 -11.09 5.54
C PHE A 350 9.61 -10.00 5.85
N ARG A 351 9.68 -9.51 7.10
CA ARG A 351 10.73 -8.57 7.54
C ARG A 351 12.14 -9.15 7.37
N ARG A 352 12.34 -10.43 7.69
CA ARG A 352 13.64 -11.11 7.51
C ARG A 352 13.99 -11.30 6.03
N LEU A 353 12.99 -11.51 5.17
CA LEU A 353 13.20 -11.65 3.73
C LEU A 353 13.51 -10.33 3.03
N ARG A 354 13.24 -9.17 3.64
CA ARG A 354 13.64 -7.86 3.11
C ARG A 354 15.16 -7.82 2.93
N GLY A 355 15.61 -7.47 1.72
CA GLY A 355 17.03 -7.42 1.37
C GLY A 355 17.65 -8.78 1.00
N SER A 356 16.89 -9.88 1.09
CA SER A 356 17.33 -11.19 0.60
C SER A 356 16.86 -11.43 -0.85
N ARG A 357 17.59 -12.27 -1.59
CA ARG A 357 17.20 -12.68 -2.95
C ARG A 357 16.11 -13.75 -2.86
N VAL A 358 14.84 -13.32 -2.88
CA VAL A 358 13.70 -14.24 -2.90
C VAL A 358 13.06 -14.23 -4.29
N THR A 359 12.69 -15.41 -4.77
CA THR A 359 11.98 -15.55 -6.05
C THR A 359 10.49 -15.21 -5.88
N HIS A 360 9.86 -14.70 -6.94
CA HIS A 360 8.42 -14.44 -6.95
C HIS A 360 7.59 -15.67 -6.56
N LYS A 361 8.00 -16.86 -7.01
CA LYS A 361 7.32 -18.14 -6.69
C LYS A 361 7.35 -18.45 -5.20
N GLN A 362 8.47 -18.19 -4.53
CA GLN A 362 8.60 -18.40 -3.08
C GLN A 362 7.71 -17.45 -2.29
N ILE A 363 7.68 -16.16 -2.66
CA ILE A 363 6.83 -15.17 -2.01
C ILE A 363 5.35 -15.46 -2.26
N SER A 364 4.97 -15.80 -3.49
CA SER A 364 3.59 -16.18 -3.82
C SER A 364 3.11 -17.38 -2.98
N GLY A 365 3.98 -18.38 -2.77
CA GLY A 365 3.71 -19.50 -1.87
C GLY A 365 3.55 -19.09 -0.39
N LEU A 366 4.30 -18.09 0.08
CA LEU A 366 4.13 -17.54 1.42
C LEU A 366 2.82 -16.77 1.58
N TYR A 367 2.44 -15.96 0.59
CA TYR A 367 1.14 -15.29 0.59
C TYR A 367 -0.01 -16.30 0.56
N GLU A 368 0.11 -17.39 -0.20
CA GLU A 368 -0.86 -18.49 -0.17
C GLU A 368 -1.04 -19.10 1.22
N GLN A 369 0.08 -19.39 1.89
CA GLN A 369 0.07 -19.96 3.23
C GLN A 369 -0.53 -19.00 4.25
N LEU A 370 -0.22 -17.71 4.15
CA LEU A 370 -0.82 -16.68 4.98
C LEU A 370 -2.33 -16.56 4.73
N GLU A 371 -2.77 -16.56 3.48
CA GLU A 371 -4.19 -16.51 3.12
C GLU A 371 -4.95 -17.71 3.68
N LYS A 372 -4.41 -18.93 3.56
CA LYS A 372 -4.97 -20.13 4.20
C LYS A 372 -5.00 -20.02 5.72
N CYS A 373 -3.95 -19.45 6.32
CA CYS A 373 -3.86 -19.23 7.76
C CYS A 373 -4.93 -18.24 8.26
N VAL A 374 -5.22 -17.16 7.53
CA VAL A 374 -6.21 -16.14 7.93
C VAL A 374 -7.64 -16.61 7.66
N ASN A 375 -7.86 -17.34 6.57
CA ASN A 375 -9.19 -17.83 6.23
C ASN A 375 -9.60 -19.10 7.02
N GLY A 376 -8.63 -19.74 7.69
CA GLY A 376 -8.80 -21.06 8.27
C GLY A 376 -8.72 -22.14 7.20
N VAL A 377 -8.25 -23.34 7.56
CA VAL A 377 -8.30 -24.49 6.66
C VAL A 377 -9.75 -24.97 6.61
N PRO A 378 -10.42 -24.96 5.43
CA PRO A 378 -11.74 -25.56 5.31
C PRO A 378 -11.57 -27.09 5.33
N GLY A 379 -11.87 -27.74 6.46
CA GLY A 379 -11.92 -29.20 6.50
C GLY A 379 -11.74 -29.86 7.87
N ASP A 380 -11.04 -29.20 8.80
CA ASP A 380 -10.79 -29.81 10.10
C ASP A 380 -11.99 -29.49 10.99
N GLY A 381 -12.96 -30.39 11.13
CA GLY A 381 -14.21 -30.20 11.88
C GLY A 381 -14.05 -29.86 13.39
N LYS A 382 -12.85 -29.50 13.83
CA LYS A 382 -12.47 -29.03 15.15
C LYS A 382 -11.76 -27.66 15.15
N SER A 383 -11.47 -27.05 13.99
CA SER A 383 -10.91 -25.71 13.94
C SER A 383 -11.87 -24.75 14.63
N SER A 384 -11.38 -24.11 15.69
CA SER A 384 -12.10 -23.14 16.51
C SER A 384 -13.01 -22.27 15.63
N LYS A 385 -14.30 -22.22 15.98
CA LYS A 385 -15.17 -21.10 15.62
C LYS A 385 -14.53 -19.84 16.20
N ILE A 386 -13.51 -19.30 15.53
CA ILE A 386 -13.10 -17.92 15.74
C ILE A 386 -14.37 -17.14 15.42
N ASN A 387 -14.96 -16.54 16.45
CA ASN A 387 -16.18 -15.78 16.25
C ASN A 387 -15.87 -14.63 15.26
N MET A 388 -16.91 -14.13 14.60
CA MET A 388 -16.75 -13.12 13.55
C MET A 388 -15.98 -11.88 14.05
N GLU A 389 -16.14 -11.54 15.33
CA GLU A 389 -15.45 -10.45 16.02
C GLU A 389 -13.93 -10.66 16.13
N GLN A 390 -13.48 -11.84 16.58
CA GLN A 390 -12.04 -12.15 16.68
C GLN A 390 -11.38 -12.18 15.30
N LYS A 391 -12.10 -12.63 14.26
CA LYS A 391 -11.59 -12.59 12.88
C LYS A 391 -11.43 -11.15 12.40
N ALA A 392 -12.37 -10.26 12.73
CA ALA A 392 -12.28 -8.84 12.40
C ALA A 392 -11.10 -8.15 13.11
N ASP A 393 -10.92 -8.38 14.41
CA ASP A 393 -9.78 -7.85 15.19
C ASP A 393 -8.43 -8.35 14.64
N LEU A 394 -8.33 -9.64 14.31
CA LEU A 394 -7.13 -10.19 13.70
C LEU A 394 -6.85 -9.58 12.31
N THR A 395 -7.90 -9.41 11.50
CA THR A 395 -7.79 -8.78 10.17
C THR A 395 -7.31 -7.35 10.28
N GLU A 396 -7.83 -6.58 11.24
CA GLU A 396 -7.41 -5.19 11.45
C GLU A 396 -5.97 -5.09 11.98
N LYS A 397 -5.55 -6.01 12.86
CA LYS A 397 -4.14 -6.12 13.30
C LYS A 397 -3.21 -6.41 12.13
N ILE A 398 -3.57 -7.34 11.24
CA ILE A 398 -2.79 -7.65 10.04
C ILE A 398 -2.75 -6.42 9.12
N ARG A 399 -3.89 -5.78 8.87
CA ARG A 399 -3.99 -4.57 8.05
C ARG A 399 -3.13 -3.43 8.59
N LYS A 400 -3.13 -3.22 9.91
CA LYS A 400 -2.25 -2.24 10.57
C LYS A 400 -0.79 -2.56 10.32
N LEU A 401 -0.38 -3.81 10.51
CA LEU A 401 1.00 -4.22 10.22
C LEU A 401 1.36 -3.99 8.76
N PHE A 402 0.54 -4.39 7.79
CA PHE A 402 0.82 -4.15 6.36
C PHE A 402 0.81 -2.67 5.95
N ARG A 403 0.16 -1.79 6.71
CA ARG A 403 0.25 -0.34 6.50
C ARG A 403 1.57 0.23 7.01
N GLU A 404 2.03 -0.23 8.18
CA GLU A 404 3.26 0.24 8.82
C GLU A 404 4.52 -0.37 8.18
N ASP A 405 4.40 -1.57 7.63
CA ASP A 405 5.51 -2.38 7.15
C ASP A 405 5.51 -2.55 5.61
N LYS A 406 6.68 -2.39 4.98
CA LYS A 406 6.92 -2.71 3.56
C LYS A 406 6.88 -4.23 3.29
N SER A 407 5.69 -4.82 3.28
CA SER A 407 5.48 -6.28 3.26
C SER A 407 5.00 -6.83 1.93
N ILE A 408 4.91 -6.00 0.88
CA ILE A 408 4.49 -6.42 -0.47
C ILE A 408 5.73 -6.54 -1.34
N SER A 409 6.04 -7.74 -1.83
CA SER A 409 7.18 -7.94 -2.73
C SER A 409 6.78 -7.74 -4.19
N LEU A 410 7.48 -6.84 -4.87
CA LEU A 410 7.42 -6.66 -6.30
C LEU A 410 8.66 -7.33 -6.92
N PRO A 411 8.48 -8.30 -7.84
CA PRO A 411 9.62 -8.89 -8.53
C PRO A 411 10.34 -7.82 -9.37
N PRO A 412 11.63 -8.03 -9.68
CA PRO A 412 12.37 -7.12 -10.54
C PRO A 412 11.66 -7.03 -11.90
N GLY A 413 11.11 -5.85 -12.21
CA GLY A 413 10.63 -5.52 -13.55
C GLY A 413 11.79 -5.28 -14.51
N SER A 414 11.50 -5.15 -15.80
CA SER A 414 12.44 -4.76 -16.85
C SER A 414 13.11 -3.43 -16.51
N GLY A 415 14.28 -3.48 -15.85
CA GLY A 415 15.06 -2.32 -15.43
C GLY A 415 15.53 -2.33 -13.96
N ARG A 416 15.01 -3.21 -13.08
CA ARG A 416 15.43 -3.28 -11.66
C ARG A 416 16.19 -4.58 -11.40
N SER A 417 17.38 -4.50 -10.78
CA SER A 417 18.26 -5.66 -10.56
C SER A 417 17.89 -6.50 -9.32
N VAL A 418 17.06 -5.97 -8.41
CA VAL A 418 16.61 -6.63 -7.18
C VAL A 418 15.12 -6.35 -6.99
N GLY A 419 14.35 -7.35 -6.56
CA GLY A 419 12.94 -7.17 -6.22
C GLY A 419 12.76 -6.14 -5.08
N GLU A 420 11.75 -5.27 -5.21
CA GLU A 420 11.47 -4.22 -4.24
C GLU A 420 10.42 -4.68 -3.22
N TRP A 421 10.55 -4.24 -1.97
CA TRP A 421 9.51 -4.41 -0.97
C TRP A 421 8.81 -3.07 -0.74
N VAL A 422 7.52 -3.01 -1.03
CA VAL A 422 6.70 -1.81 -0.99
C VAL A 422 5.63 -1.91 0.11
N GLY A 423 5.10 -0.76 0.51
CA GLY A 423 4.01 -0.66 1.48
C GLY A 423 2.64 -0.62 0.80
N ASN A 424 1.56 -0.72 1.59
CA ASN A 424 0.20 -0.65 1.07
C ASN A 424 -0.10 0.68 0.32
N GLY A 425 0.47 1.80 0.78
CA GLY A 425 0.20 3.12 0.20
C GLY A 425 0.88 3.41 -1.15
N THR A 426 1.78 2.54 -1.62
CA THR A 426 2.59 2.76 -2.84
C THR A 426 2.16 1.90 -4.02
N CYS A 427 1.12 1.07 -3.86
CA CYS A 427 0.62 0.18 -4.89
C CYS A 427 -0.89 -0.01 -4.74
N VAL A 428 -1.55 -0.40 -5.83
CA VAL A 428 -3.00 -0.64 -5.85
C VAL A 428 -3.28 -2.10 -6.12
N TRP A 429 -4.44 -2.59 -5.67
CA TRP A 429 -4.85 -3.95 -6.00
C TRP A 429 -5.05 -4.09 -7.51
N ASP A 430 -5.92 -3.25 -8.08
CA ASP A 430 -6.29 -3.27 -9.49
C ASP A 430 -6.52 -1.83 -9.99
N GLY A 431 -6.37 -1.63 -11.29
CA GLY A 431 -6.43 -0.32 -11.90
C GLY A 431 -6.27 -0.33 -13.42
N PRO A 432 -6.40 0.84 -14.05
CA PRO A 432 -6.26 0.98 -15.50
C PRO A 432 -4.85 0.58 -15.96
N GLU A 433 -4.74 0.09 -17.20
CA GLU A 433 -3.46 -0.35 -17.81
C GLU A 433 -2.45 0.78 -18.05
N CYS A 434 -2.91 2.03 -17.97
CA CYS A 434 -2.05 3.20 -18.03
C CYS A 434 -1.22 3.43 -16.75
N LEU A 435 -1.31 2.57 -15.73
CA LEU A 435 -0.45 2.66 -14.54
C LEU A 435 0.86 1.89 -14.79
N ARG A 436 1.95 2.60 -15.02
CA ARG A 436 3.30 2.04 -15.19
C ARG A 436 4.19 2.31 -13.99
N HIS A 437 4.04 3.46 -13.33
CA HIS A 437 4.78 3.82 -12.13
C HIS A 437 4.12 3.22 -10.88
N VAL A 438 2.79 3.36 -10.74
CA VAL A 438 2.07 2.79 -9.60
C VAL A 438 1.78 1.30 -9.85
N PRO A 439 2.39 0.36 -9.11
CA PRO A 439 2.28 -1.07 -9.41
C PRO A 439 0.88 -1.62 -9.14
N ARG A 440 0.39 -2.46 -10.05
CA ARG A 440 -0.86 -3.22 -9.91
C ARG A 440 -0.58 -4.61 -9.38
N VAL A 441 -0.95 -4.87 -8.14
CA VAL A 441 -0.63 -6.14 -7.46
C VAL A 441 -1.39 -7.32 -8.06
N LYS A 442 -2.58 -7.09 -8.64
CA LYS A 442 -3.35 -8.12 -9.36
C LYS A 442 -2.58 -8.76 -10.51
N ASP A 443 -1.72 -8.03 -11.22
CA ASP A 443 -0.94 -8.56 -12.34
C ASP A 443 0.06 -9.64 -11.87
N LEU A 444 0.54 -9.52 -10.62
CA LEU A 444 1.52 -10.43 -10.02
C LEU A 444 0.85 -11.56 -9.22
N TYR A 445 -0.20 -11.22 -8.48
CA TYR A 445 -0.83 -12.10 -7.49
C TYR A 445 -2.35 -12.18 -7.69
N GLY A 446 -2.83 -12.21 -8.93
CA GLY A 446 -4.27 -12.15 -9.25
C GLY A 446 -5.13 -13.21 -8.55
N SER A 447 -4.59 -14.39 -8.25
CA SER A 447 -5.27 -15.44 -7.50
C SER A 447 -5.43 -15.15 -5.99
N ARG A 448 -4.87 -14.04 -5.49
CA ARG A 448 -4.80 -13.66 -4.06
C ARG A 448 -5.62 -12.42 -3.74
N GLN A 449 -6.73 -12.21 -4.46
CA GLN A 449 -7.61 -11.06 -4.25
C GLN A 449 -8.11 -10.96 -2.81
N MET A 450 -8.49 -12.09 -2.19
CA MET A 450 -8.99 -12.09 -0.81
C MET A 450 -7.92 -11.60 0.16
N LEU A 451 -6.67 -12.03 0.00
CA LEU A 451 -5.56 -11.54 0.83
C LEU A 451 -5.28 -10.04 0.64
N PHE A 452 -5.02 -9.59 -0.58
CA PHE A 452 -4.57 -8.21 -0.80
C PHE A 452 -5.71 -7.20 -0.72
N HIS A 453 -6.83 -7.45 -1.39
CA HIS A 453 -7.93 -6.51 -1.42
C HIS A 453 -8.79 -6.58 -0.17
N SER A 454 -9.24 -7.77 0.24
CA SER A 454 -10.19 -7.90 1.36
C SER A 454 -9.50 -7.85 2.72
N ILE A 455 -8.41 -8.59 2.93
CA ILE A 455 -7.70 -8.66 4.22
C ILE A 455 -6.79 -7.44 4.39
N PHE A 456 -5.84 -7.19 3.48
CA PHE A 456 -4.92 -6.04 3.61
C PHE A 456 -5.58 -4.70 3.31
N GLY A 457 -6.78 -4.68 2.71
CA GLY A 457 -7.48 -3.46 2.40
C GLY A 457 -6.76 -2.63 1.34
N MET A 458 -6.08 -3.27 0.38
CA MET A 458 -5.46 -2.56 -0.73
C MET A 458 -6.54 -1.85 -1.57
N PRO A 459 -6.40 -0.54 -1.83
CA PRO A 459 -7.37 0.20 -2.60
C PRO A 459 -7.33 -0.19 -4.08
N LEU A 460 -8.44 0.09 -4.77
CA LEU A 460 -8.47 0.16 -6.23
C LEU A 460 -7.91 1.52 -6.68
N ALA A 461 -7.39 1.58 -7.90
CA ALA A 461 -6.92 2.83 -8.47
C ALA A 461 -8.03 3.89 -8.53
N ASP A 462 -7.71 5.06 -7.99
CA ASP A 462 -8.56 6.25 -7.95
C ASP A 462 -7.87 7.45 -8.63
N LEU A 463 -8.47 8.64 -8.51
CA LEU A 463 -7.89 9.87 -9.08
C LEU A 463 -6.55 10.26 -8.43
N VAL A 464 -6.36 9.96 -7.14
CA VAL A 464 -5.10 10.23 -6.43
C VAL A 464 -3.99 9.33 -7.00
N THR A 465 -4.32 8.07 -7.27
CA THR A 465 -3.42 7.10 -7.91
C THR A 465 -3.00 7.58 -9.31
N LEU A 466 -3.96 8.08 -10.10
CA LEU A 466 -3.68 8.61 -11.44
C LEU A 466 -2.88 9.91 -11.42
N HIS A 467 -3.09 10.75 -10.41
CA HIS A 467 -2.26 11.94 -10.20
C HIS A 467 -0.81 11.55 -9.90
N GLU A 468 -0.58 10.53 -9.06
CA GLU A 468 0.78 10.03 -8.77
C GLU A 468 1.47 9.45 -10.02
N GLU A 469 0.72 8.71 -10.86
CA GLU A 469 1.21 8.24 -12.16
C GLU A 469 1.59 9.41 -13.07
N ALA A 470 0.77 10.46 -13.08
CA ALA A 470 0.98 11.63 -13.91
C ALA A 470 2.27 12.39 -13.55
N LEU A 471 2.64 12.45 -12.27
CA LEU A 471 3.89 13.08 -11.81
C LEU A 471 5.16 12.39 -12.35
N HIS A 472 5.05 11.15 -12.79
CA HIS A 472 6.17 10.33 -13.28
C HIS A 472 6.13 10.09 -14.79
N MET A 473 5.27 10.80 -15.54
CA MET A 473 5.20 10.69 -16.99
C MET A 473 6.48 11.20 -17.66
N VAL A 474 6.90 10.51 -18.72
CA VAL A 474 8.03 10.95 -19.55
C VAL A 474 7.48 11.79 -20.71
N PRO A 475 7.94 13.04 -20.91
CA PRO A 475 7.40 13.94 -21.94
C PRO A 475 7.40 13.38 -23.37
N SER A 476 8.33 12.48 -23.69
CA SER A 476 8.46 11.88 -25.03
C SER A 476 7.50 10.73 -25.30
N ASP A 477 6.84 10.16 -24.28
CA ASP A 477 5.92 9.03 -24.44
C ASP A 477 4.47 9.52 -24.56
N THR A 478 4.16 10.07 -25.73
CA THR A 478 2.83 10.63 -26.04
C THR A 478 1.71 9.61 -25.89
N ASN A 479 1.94 8.35 -26.28
CA ASN A 479 0.94 7.28 -26.16
C ASN A 479 0.56 7.01 -24.71
N HIS A 480 1.57 6.96 -23.81
CA HIS A 480 1.31 6.83 -22.38
C HIS A 480 0.55 8.02 -21.83
N ILE A 481 1.00 9.24 -22.16
CA ILE A 481 0.37 10.48 -21.70
C ILE A 481 -1.11 10.51 -22.12
N VAL A 482 -1.42 10.28 -23.40
CA VAL A 482 -2.81 10.26 -23.89
C VAL A 482 -3.65 9.22 -23.15
N SER A 483 -3.09 8.03 -22.86
CA SER A 483 -3.76 6.98 -22.11
C SER A 483 -4.06 7.38 -20.66
N VAL A 484 -3.12 8.02 -19.98
CA VAL A 484 -3.28 8.55 -18.62
C VAL A 484 -4.32 9.68 -18.60
N LEU A 485 -4.21 10.68 -19.47
CA LEU A 485 -5.14 11.81 -19.54
C LEU A 485 -6.58 11.36 -19.87
N SER A 486 -6.73 10.43 -20.81
CA SER A 486 -8.04 9.84 -21.16
C SER A 486 -8.66 9.11 -19.97
N THR A 487 -7.83 8.45 -19.18
CA THR A 487 -8.26 7.74 -17.97
C THR A 487 -8.66 8.72 -16.87
N ILE A 488 -7.88 9.79 -16.64
CA ILE A 488 -8.22 10.86 -15.69
C ILE A 488 -9.57 11.49 -16.07
N SER A 489 -9.75 11.86 -17.34
CA SER A 489 -11.00 12.44 -17.86
C SER A 489 -12.21 11.54 -17.60
N ARG A 490 -12.07 10.22 -17.84
CA ARG A 490 -13.12 9.23 -17.55
C ARG A 490 -13.45 9.12 -16.06
N TYR A 491 -12.46 9.23 -15.17
CA TYR A 491 -12.70 9.22 -13.73
C TYR A 491 -13.36 10.52 -13.25
N LEU A 492 -13.01 11.67 -13.83
CA LEU A 492 -13.66 12.96 -13.56
C LEU A 492 -15.14 12.99 -14.00
N GLY A 493 -15.49 12.22 -15.04
CA GLY A 493 -16.86 12.12 -15.55
C GLY A 493 -17.79 11.23 -14.72
N ARG A 494 -17.28 10.49 -13.73
CA ARG A 494 -18.11 9.63 -12.86
C ARG A 494 -18.70 10.46 -11.71
N PRO A 495 -19.97 10.22 -11.33
CA PRO A 495 -20.51 10.81 -10.10
C PRO A 495 -19.71 10.30 -8.91
N GLN A 496 -19.08 11.22 -8.17
CA GLN A 496 -18.26 10.85 -7.01
C GLN A 496 -19.17 10.39 -5.88
N THR A 497 -19.04 9.13 -5.50
CA THR A 497 -19.80 8.51 -4.41
C THR A 497 -19.05 8.51 -3.07
N GLY A 498 -17.89 9.18 -2.99
CA GLY A 498 -17.05 9.23 -1.79
C GLY A 498 -16.46 10.62 -1.53
N SER A 499 -16.14 10.89 -0.26
CA SER A 499 -15.60 12.16 0.26
C SER A 499 -14.11 12.43 -0.08
N GLY A 500 -13.60 11.83 -1.16
CA GLY A 500 -12.20 12.00 -1.56
C GLY A 500 -11.98 13.41 -2.10
N SER A 501 -11.01 14.14 -1.55
CA SER A 501 -10.56 15.41 -2.11
C SER A 501 -10.04 15.15 -3.53
N VAL A 502 -10.60 15.84 -4.52
CA VAL A 502 -10.10 15.77 -5.90
C VAL A 502 -8.71 16.42 -5.92
N PRO A 503 -7.67 15.72 -6.38
CA PRO A 503 -6.34 16.30 -6.47
C PRO A 503 -6.35 17.52 -7.41
N ASP A 504 -5.55 18.54 -7.10
CA ASP A 504 -5.42 19.73 -7.94
C ASP A 504 -4.65 19.38 -9.22
N LEU A 505 -5.38 18.94 -10.23
CA LEU A 505 -4.82 18.62 -11.55
C LEU A 505 -4.28 19.87 -12.28
N SER A 506 -4.67 21.08 -11.88
CA SER A 506 -4.29 22.30 -12.59
C SER A 506 -2.85 22.73 -12.35
N SER A 507 -2.26 22.31 -11.22
CA SER A 507 -0.84 22.53 -10.90
C SER A 507 0.06 21.38 -11.36
N CYS A 508 -0.51 20.29 -11.90
CA CYS A 508 0.24 19.14 -12.38
C CYS A 508 0.72 19.36 -13.83
N ALA A 509 1.98 19.03 -14.11
CA ALA A 509 2.57 19.13 -15.44
C ALA A 509 2.10 17.95 -16.32
N LEU A 510 0.91 18.09 -16.91
CA LEU A 510 0.19 17.03 -17.61
C LEU A 510 0.36 17.06 -19.13
N PHE A 511 0.66 18.23 -19.68
CA PHE A 511 0.52 18.47 -21.12
C PHE A 511 1.87 18.48 -21.81
N PRO A 512 2.11 17.61 -22.80
CA PRO A 512 3.35 17.60 -23.56
C PRO A 512 3.35 18.78 -24.53
N VAL A 513 4.41 19.57 -24.44
CA VAL A 513 4.59 20.83 -25.16
C VAL A 513 5.99 20.86 -25.78
N ILE A 514 6.07 21.32 -27.02
CA ILE A 514 7.29 21.71 -27.70
C ILE A 514 7.47 23.20 -27.39
N PRO A 515 8.48 23.59 -26.60
CA PRO A 515 8.64 24.98 -26.20
C PRO A 515 9.04 25.86 -27.40
N ALA A 516 8.76 27.16 -27.31
CA ALA A 516 9.27 28.13 -28.27
C ALA A 516 10.80 28.07 -28.35
N ILE A 517 11.37 28.23 -29.54
CA ILE A 517 12.82 28.21 -29.73
C ILE A 517 13.36 29.57 -29.25
N GLY A 518 13.96 29.60 -28.05
CA GLY A 518 14.93 30.63 -27.71
C GLY A 518 16.28 30.35 -28.39
N ASP A 519 17.27 31.23 -28.22
CA ASP A 519 18.65 31.15 -28.77
C ASP A 519 19.43 29.83 -28.48
N GLN A 520 18.83 28.81 -27.87
CA GLN A 520 19.46 27.51 -27.61
C GLN A 520 18.82 26.40 -28.47
N GLN A 521 19.68 25.73 -29.24
CA GLN A 521 19.37 24.62 -30.14
C GLN A 521 18.71 23.42 -29.44
N GLU A 522 17.75 22.82 -30.15
CA GLU A 522 17.08 21.53 -29.89
C GLU A 522 16.33 21.42 -28.56
N ALA A 523 15.24 22.17 -28.43
CA ALA A 523 14.35 22.00 -27.29
C ALA A 523 13.47 20.74 -27.46
N GLY A 524 13.78 19.70 -26.67
CA GLY A 524 12.95 18.49 -26.57
C GLY A 524 11.55 18.77 -25.98
N THR A 525 10.64 17.80 -26.07
CA THR A 525 9.31 17.91 -25.46
C THR A 525 9.40 18.01 -23.94
N VAL A 526 8.64 18.94 -23.36
CA VAL A 526 8.51 19.14 -21.91
C VAL A 526 7.06 19.02 -21.48
N LEU A 527 6.81 18.67 -20.21
CA LEU A 527 5.46 18.68 -19.65
C LEU A 527 5.17 20.05 -19.00
N ARG A 528 3.99 20.61 -19.27
CA ARG A 528 3.50 21.89 -18.75
C ARG A 528 2.19 21.72 -17.98
N THR A 529 1.92 22.66 -17.09
CA THR A 529 0.66 22.69 -16.31
C THR A 529 -0.47 23.31 -17.10
N SER A 530 -1.74 23.12 -16.70
CA SER A 530 -2.85 23.84 -17.34
C SER A 530 -2.85 25.33 -17.00
N ARG A 531 -2.14 25.75 -15.95
CA ARG A 531 -2.00 27.17 -15.59
C ARG A 531 -0.93 27.87 -16.42
N ASP A 532 -0.08 27.13 -17.11
CA ASP A 532 0.93 27.69 -18.00
C ASP A 532 0.24 28.20 -19.26
N ARG A 533 -0.07 29.50 -19.28
CA ARG A 533 -0.91 30.16 -20.29
C ARG A 533 -0.29 30.22 -21.70
N ILE A 534 0.98 29.88 -21.83
CA ILE A 534 1.74 30.02 -23.08
C ILE A 534 1.52 28.79 -24.00
N CYS A 535 0.90 27.70 -23.53
CA CYS A 535 0.72 26.51 -24.36
C CYS A 535 -0.48 26.60 -25.32
N CYS A 536 -0.18 26.60 -26.62
CA CYS A 536 -1.15 26.67 -27.72
C CYS A 536 -1.51 25.27 -28.24
N ILE A 537 -2.81 24.96 -28.39
CA ILE A 537 -3.31 23.69 -28.94
C ILE A 537 -3.66 23.88 -30.43
N PRO A 538 -2.91 23.27 -31.37
CA PRO A 538 -3.14 23.47 -32.81
C PRO A 538 -4.42 22.78 -33.28
N LYS A 539 -5.17 23.47 -34.15
CA LYS A 539 -6.39 22.92 -34.79
C LYS A 539 -6.11 22.17 -36.09
N SER A 540 -5.05 22.55 -36.81
CA SER A 540 -4.67 21.97 -38.10
C SER A 540 -3.16 21.99 -38.26
N GLN A 541 -2.64 21.27 -39.27
CA GLN A 541 -1.21 21.28 -39.58
C GLN A 541 -0.70 22.70 -39.91
N LEU A 542 -1.51 23.53 -40.58
CA LEU A 542 -1.18 24.94 -40.83
C LEU A 542 -0.95 25.73 -39.53
N HIS A 543 -1.78 25.55 -38.51
CA HIS A 543 -1.54 26.20 -37.22
C HIS A 543 -0.24 25.72 -36.58
N ARG A 544 0.08 24.42 -36.75
CA ARG A 544 1.33 23.84 -36.27
C ARG A 544 2.52 24.48 -36.96
N ASP A 545 2.51 24.54 -38.27
CA ASP A 545 3.65 25.05 -39.06
C ASP A 545 3.87 26.57 -38.83
N SER A 546 2.81 27.35 -38.62
CA SER A 546 2.95 28.80 -38.34
C SER A 546 3.52 29.08 -36.95
N LEU A 547 3.13 28.31 -35.94
CA LEU A 547 3.44 28.63 -34.55
C LEU A 547 4.64 27.86 -33.99
N LEU A 548 5.10 26.82 -34.70
CA LEU A 548 6.21 26.00 -34.24
C LEU A 548 7.48 26.85 -34.11
N GLY A 549 8.07 26.83 -32.91
CA GLY A 549 9.25 27.63 -32.58
C GLY A 549 8.95 29.08 -32.20
N VAL A 550 7.74 29.58 -32.41
CA VAL A 550 7.32 30.94 -32.03
C VAL A 550 6.67 30.96 -30.65
N VAL A 551 5.87 29.94 -30.33
CA VAL A 551 5.18 29.79 -29.03
C VAL A 551 5.32 28.35 -28.52
N ASP A 552 5.07 28.17 -27.23
CA ASP A 552 4.96 26.84 -26.62
C ASP A 552 3.75 26.11 -27.25
N MET A 553 4.01 25.01 -27.96
CA MET A 553 3.01 24.30 -28.74
C MET A 553 2.72 22.93 -28.16
N SER A 554 1.44 22.61 -27.92
CA SER A 554 1.07 21.27 -27.49
C SER A 554 1.40 20.23 -28.57
N VAL A 555 1.96 19.11 -28.15
CA VAL A 555 2.13 17.92 -29.01
C VAL A 555 0.77 17.32 -29.35
N LEU A 556 -0.23 17.50 -28.48
CA LEU A 556 -1.58 17.02 -28.66
C LEU A 556 -2.39 18.01 -29.51
N SER A 557 -3.16 17.47 -30.45
CA SER A 557 -4.00 18.20 -31.39
C SER A 557 -5.38 18.53 -30.82
N SER A 558 -6.07 19.47 -31.46
CA SER A 558 -7.45 19.79 -31.09
C SER A 558 -8.42 18.60 -31.24
N GLU A 559 -8.11 17.63 -32.12
CA GLU A 559 -8.93 16.45 -32.34
C GLU A 559 -8.88 15.51 -31.14
N GLU A 560 -7.70 15.30 -30.56
CA GLU A 560 -7.51 14.49 -29.36
C GLU A 560 -8.26 15.08 -28.16
N PHE A 561 -8.22 16.41 -27.99
CA PHE A 561 -8.98 17.10 -26.93
C PHE A 561 -10.48 17.20 -27.21
N SER A 562 -10.90 17.09 -28.48
CA SER A 562 -12.30 17.10 -28.88
C SER A 562 -12.91 15.70 -28.86
N ALA A 563 -12.09 14.65 -28.83
CA ALA A 563 -12.54 13.29 -28.63
C ALA A 563 -13.28 13.16 -27.29
N ASN A 564 -14.33 12.32 -27.26
CA ASN A 564 -15.10 12.04 -26.05
C ASN A 564 -14.22 11.63 -24.86
N ALA A 565 -13.05 11.05 -25.12
CA ALA A 565 -12.09 10.62 -24.10
C ALA A 565 -11.53 11.78 -23.26
N LEU A 566 -11.27 12.97 -23.82
CA LEU A 566 -10.63 14.10 -23.10
C LEU A 566 -11.57 15.28 -22.80
N ARG A 567 -12.83 15.21 -23.25
CA ARG A 567 -13.81 16.30 -23.13
C ARG A 567 -14.00 16.78 -21.68
N THR A 568 -14.18 15.88 -20.72
CA THR A 568 -14.40 16.26 -19.32
C THR A 568 -13.18 16.92 -18.70
N LEU A 569 -11.97 16.43 -19.02
CA LEU A 569 -10.73 17.05 -18.56
C LEU A 569 -10.57 18.47 -19.13
N ARG A 570 -10.86 18.65 -20.42
CA ARG A 570 -10.83 19.97 -21.09
C ARG A 570 -11.76 20.98 -20.40
N GLU A 571 -12.99 20.58 -20.10
CA GLU A 571 -13.97 21.44 -19.42
C GLU A 571 -13.53 21.79 -17.99
N ARG A 572 -12.95 20.83 -17.26
CA ARG A 572 -12.54 21.01 -15.85
C ARG A 572 -11.28 21.86 -15.66
N LEU A 573 -10.36 21.82 -16.62
CA LEU A 573 -9.11 22.57 -16.57
C LEU A 573 -9.17 23.88 -17.38
N ASP A 574 -10.34 24.23 -17.90
CA ASP A 574 -10.57 25.40 -18.77
C ASP A 574 -9.56 25.52 -19.93
N LEU A 575 -9.18 24.38 -20.52
CA LEU A 575 -8.25 24.36 -21.67
C LEU A 575 -8.86 24.98 -22.92
N GLY A 576 -10.14 25.39 -22.86
CA GLY A 576 -10.86 25.99 -23.96
C GLY A 576 -10.27 27.31 -24.46
N SER A 577 -9.54 28.05 -23.62
CA SER A 577 -8.83 29.29 -23.97
C SER A 577 -7.51 29.03 -24.71
N HIS A 578 -6.92 27.84 -24.57
CA HIS A 578 -5.63 27.47 -25.17
C HIS A 578 -5.72 27.05 -26.64
N PHE A 579 -6.91 26.91 -27.20
CA PHE A 579 -7.09 26.51 -28.59
C PHE A 579 -6.71 27.65 -29.52
N VAL A 580 -5.77 27.38 -30.43
CA VAL A 580 -5.26 28.36 -31.41
C VAL A 580 -6.38 29.02 -32.21
N SER A 581 -7.46 28.29 -32.50
CA SER A 581 -8.63 28.83 -33.22
C SER A 581 -9.37 29.95 -32.49
N LYS A 582 -9.19 30.10 -31.17
CA LYS A 582 -9.75 31.22 -30.40
C LYS A 582 -8.74 32.35 -30.20
N LEU A 583 -7.45 32.04 -30.28
CA LEU A 583 -6.36 33.00 -30.14
C LEU A 583 -6.04 33.71 -31.46
N GLN A 584 -6.40 33.13 -32.61
CA GLN A 584 -6.17 33.74 -33.90
C GLN A 584 -7.01 35.01 -34.08
N LYS A 585 -6.34 36.16 -34.20
CA LYS A 585 -6.96 37.47 -34.48
C LYS A 585 -7.09 37.76 -35.97
N GLY A 586 -6.17 37.23 -36.78
CA GLY A 586 -6.14 37.54 -38.19
C GLY A 586 -5.07 36.79 -38.97
N LYS A 587 -4.90 37.22 -40.21
CA LYS A 587 -3.93 36.70 -41.16
C LYS A 587 -3.32 37.88 -41.91
N ALA A 588 -2.01 38.02 -41.85
CA ALA A 588 -1.26 38.88 -42.75
C ALA A 588 -0.77 38.02 -43.92
N SER A 589 -0.70 38.59 -45.12
CA SER A 589 -0.11 37.90 -46.26
C SER A 589 0.76 38.86 -47.04
N GLU A 590 1.95 38.39 -47.38
CA GLU A 590 2.91 39.09 -48.21
C GLU A 590 2.93 38.42 -49.57
N VAL A 591 2.62 39.19 -50.61
CA VAL A 591 2.59 38.73 -51.99
C VAL A 591 3.91 39.13 -52.64
N GLY A 592 4.55 38.19 -53.31
CA GLY A 592 5.75 38.44 -54.12
C GLY A 592 5.45 39.17 -55.43
N SER A 593 6.20 38.86 -56.47
CA SER A 593 6.05 39.47 -57.79
C SER A 593 4.72 39.03 -58.40
N ALA A 594 3.74 39.94 -58.44
CA ALA A 594 2.41 39.66 -58.96
C ALA A 594 2.19 40.27 -60.35
N GLN A 595 1.68 39.46 -61.30
CA GLN A 595 1.25 39.91 -62.62
C GLN A 595 -0.25 39.66 -62.79
N GLN A 596 -0.97 40.66 -63.27
CA GLN A 596 -2.40 40.51 -63.54
C GLN A 596 -2.64 39.45 -64.62
N HIS A 597 -3.68 38.65 -64.45
CA HIS A 597 -4.01 37.53 -65.33
C HIS A 597 -5.43 37.67 -65.94
N PRO A 598 -5.61 38.52 -66.98
CA PRO A 598 -6.92 38.94 -67.47
C PRO A 598 -7.81 37.81 -68.02
N SER A 599 -7.20 36.76 -68.57
CA SER A 599 -7.95 35.61 -69.10
C SER A 599 -8.62 34.80 -67.98
N TYR A 600 -7.98 34.69 -66.82
CA TYR A 600 -8.53 34.01 -65.65
C TYR A 600 -9.57 34.89 -64.94
N GLU A 601 -9.32 36.21 -64.87
CA GLU A 601 -10.33 37.17 -64.39
C GLU A 601 -11.65 37.04 -65.14
N ARG A 602 -11.58 37.01 -66.49
CA ARG A 602 -12.78 36.88 -67.32
C ARG A 602 -13.52 35.59 -67.00
N ARG A 603 -12.81 34.47 -66.93
CA ARG A 603 -13.41 33.17 -66.58
C ARG A 603 -14.07 33.17 -65.21
N LEU A 604 -13.44 33.80 -64.21
CA LEU A 604 -14.03 33.88 -62.88
C LEU A 604 -15.28 34.76 -62.86
N ARG A 605 -15.25 35.90 -63.54
CA ARG A 605 -16.41 36.81 -63.68
C ARG A 605 -17.55 36.15 -64.45
N ASP A 606 -17.25 35.40 -65.51
CA ASP A 606 -18.23 34.61 -66.26
C ASP A 606 -18.89 33.55 -65.36
N LYS A 607 -18.16 33.05 -64.35
CA LYS A 607 -18.63 32.08 -63.37
C LYS A 607 -19.28 32.71 -62.13
N ALA A 608 -19.12 34.01 -61.92
CA ALA A 608 -19.64 34.73 -60.76
C ALA A 608 -21.15 34.52 -60.54
N PRO A 609 -22.03 34.51 -61.57
CA PRO A 609 -23.45 34.25 -61.36
C PRO A 609 -23.69 32.88 -60.71
N TYR A 610 -22.99 31.84 -61.17
CA TYR A 610 -23.14 30.47 -60.65
C TYR A 610 -22.57 30.32 -59.25
N ILE A 611 -21.42 30.92 -58.98
CA ILE A 611 -20.80 30.93 -57.64
C ILE A 611 -21.72 31.68 -56.65
N SER A 612 -22.35 32.78 -57.10
CA SER A 612 -23.23 33.58 -56.25
C SER A 612 -24.52 32.87 -55.83
N GLU A 613 -24.97 31.87 -56.59
CA GLU A 613 -26.12 31.03 -56.23
C GLU A 613 -25.81 30.09 -55.06
N LEU A 614 -24.53 29.89 -54.74
CA LEU A 614 -24.10 29.11 -53.58
C LEU A 614 -24.04 29.94 -52.28
N ILE A 615 -24.21 31.27 -52.36
CA ILE A 615 -24.23 32.14 -51.19
C ILE A 615 -25.47 31.81 -50.34
N PRO A 616 -25.33 31.58 -49.03
CA PRO A 616 -26.46 31.19 -48.20
C PRO A 616 -27.54 32.27 -48.13
N ASN A 617 -28.79 31.85 -48.32
CA ASN A 617 -29.96 32.71 -48.12
C ASN A 617 -30.19 33.12 -46.65
N THR A 618 -29.36 32.61 -45.71
CA THR A 618 -29.36 33.02 -44.30
C THR A 618 -28.66 34.36 -44.06
N LEU A 619 -27.92 34.88 -45.04
CA LEU A 619 -27.29 36.19 -44.98
C LEU A 619 -28.30 37.31 -45.31
N SER A 620 -28.00 38.54 -44.88
CA SER A 620 -28.85 39.69 -45.24
C SER A 620 -28.80 39.93 -46.76
N ARG A 621 -29.87 40.51 -47.31
CA ARG A 621 -29.93 40.83 -48.75
C ARG A 621 -28.78 41.76 -49.17
N GLU A 622 -28.40 42.68 -48.30
CA GLU A 622 -27.30 43.62 -48.49
C GLU A 622 -25.96 42.89 -48.58
N THR A 623 -25.67 41.96 -47.65
CA THR A 623 -24.45 41.14 -47.69
C THR A 623 -24.37 40.25 -48.92
N ILE A 624 -25.50 39.68 -49.36
CA ILE A 624 -25.57 38.88 -50.59
C ILE A 624 -25.23 39.75 -51.81
N GLN A 625 -25.78 40.96 -51.86
CA GLN A 625 -25.53 41.90 -52.96
C GLN A 625 -24.06 42.34 -53.01
N ILE A 626 -23.48 42.69 -51.85
CA ILE A 626 -22.05 43.04 -51.74
C ILE A 626 -21.17 41.90 -52.25
N LYS A 627 -21.43 40.66 -51.82
CA LYS A 627 -20.66 39.49 -52.28
C LYS A 627 -20.81 39.21 -53.78
N LYS A 628 -21.99 39.45 -54.35
CA LYS A 628 -22.22 39.37 -55.80
C LYS A 628 -21.39 40.41 -56.55
N GLU A 629 -21.36 41.64 -56.05
CA GLU A 629 -20.57 42.73 -56.62
C GLU A 629 -19.07 42.45 -56.51
N LEU A 630 -18.60 41.91 -55.38
CA LEU A 630 -17.20 41.48 -55.20
C LEU A 630 -16.78 40.45 -56.25
N LEU A 631 -17.61 39.44 -56.52
CA LEU A 631 -17.32 38.43 -57.55
C LEU A 631 -17.38 39.02 -58.97
N ALA A 632 -18.32 39.93 -59.24
CA ALA A 632 -18.46 40.57 -60.55
C ALA A 632 -17.25 41.46 -60.89
N HIS A 633 -16.60 42.02 -59.88
CA HIS A 633 -15.43 42.88 -60.03
C HIS A 633 -14.11 42.20 -59.65
N ALA A 634 -14.10 40.87 -59.49
CA ALA A 634 -12.90 40.15 -59.08
C ALA A 634 -11.74 40.31 -60.07
N ARG A 635 -10.53 40.53 -59.55
CA ARG A 635 -9.26 40.57 -60.28
C ARG A 635 -8.38 39.42 -59.83
N ALA A 636 -7.56 38.91 -60.74
CA ALA A 636 -6.76 37.72 -60.53
C ALA A 636 -5.33 38.03 -60.94
N TYR A 637 -4.39 37.67 -60.07
CA TYR A 637 -2.97 37.90 -60.19
C TYR A 637 -2.25 36.57 -60.04
N ALA A 638 -1.34 36.27 -60.97
CA ALA A 638 -0.38 35.21 -60.81
C ALA A 638 0.80 35.74 -60.00
N SER A 639 1.17 35.06 -58.93
CA SER A 639 2.28 35.42 -58.05
C SER A 639 3.34 34.33 -58.03
N ASP A 640 4.61 34.71 -57.90
CA ASP A 640 5.72 33.76 -57.69
C ASP A 640 5.71 33.13 -56.29
N ARG A 641 5.27 33.89 -55.29
CA ARG A 641 5.15 33.45 -53.88
C ARG A 641 4.04 34.20 -53.16
N ILE A 642 3.43 33.54 -52.18
CA ILE A 642 2.52 34.15 -51.21
C ILE A 642 2.91 33.59 -49.83
N ASP A 643 3.40 34.46 -48.97
CA ASP A 643 3.76 34.12 -47.59
C ASP A 643 2.65 34.57 -46.65
N THR A 644 1.95 33.61 -46.07
CA THR A 644 0.91 33.84 -45.07
C THR A 644 1.50 33.80 -43.67
N ARG A 645 1.27 34.83 -42.87
CA ARG A 645 1.55 34.82 -41.42
C ARG A 645 0.25 34.91 -40.64
N LEU A 646 0.05 33.98 -39.72
CA LEU A 646 -1.11 34.01 -38.84
C LEU A 646 -0.79 34.93 -37.64
N ILE A 647 -1.76 35.76 -37.27
CA ILE A 647 -1.64 36.69 -36.14
C ILE A 647 -2.44 36.10 -34.97
N PHE A 648 -1.77 35.89 -33.85
CA PHE A 648 -2.36 35.32 -32.65
C PHE A 648 -2.27 36.31 -31.49
N ASP A 649 -3.29 36.31 -30.64
CA ASP A 649 -3.25 36.93 -29.33
C ASP A 649 -2.88 35.88 -28.29
N VAL A 650 -1.69 36.00 -27.71
CA VAL A 650 -1.23 35.12 -26.63
C VAL A 650 -0.99 35.99 -25.41
N ASP A 651 -1.85 35.85 -24.41
CA ASP A 651 -1.82 36.64 -23.16
C ASP A 651 -1.87 38.18 -23.35
N GLY A 652 -2.61 38.66 -24.36
CA GLY A 652 -2.72 40.09 -24.66
C GLY A 652 -1.58 40.61 -25.53
N CYS A 653 -0.62 39.77 -25.89
CA CYS A 653 0.47 40.08 -26.81
C CYS A 653 0.17 39.53 -28.19
N GLU A 654 0.31 40.38 -29.21
CA GLU A 654 0.19 39.93 -30.59
C GLU A 654 1.48 39.24 -31.04
N VAL A 655 1.35 37.96 -31.36
CA VAL A 655 2.43 37.11 -31.83
C VAL A 655 2.21 36.81 -33.31
N LEU A 656 3.24 37.09 -34.10
CA LEU A 656 3.26 36.82 -35.53
C LEU A 656 3.85 35.43 -35.77
N GLY A 657 3.06 34.53 -36.35
CA GLY A 657 3.55 33.21 -36.75
C GLY A 657 4.62 33.28 -37.85
N ALA A 658 5.36 32.20 -37.99
CA ALA A 658 6.27 31.94 -39.10
C ALA A 658 5.51 32.01 -40.44
N PRO A 659 6.17 32.49 -41.51
CA PRO A 659 5.59 32.53 -42.84
C PRO A 659 5.32 31.12 -43.36
N ILE A 660 4.08 30.86 -43.76
CA ILE A 660 3.65 29.64 -44.43
C ILE A 660 3.42 29.96 -45.89
N MET A 661 3.95 29.13 -46.79
CA MET A 661 3.64 29.24 -48.21
C MET A 661 2.17 28.91 -48.45
N SER A 662 1.47 29.83 -49.11
CA SER A 662 0.06 29.68 -49.48
C SER A 662 -0.05 29.66 -51.00
N ASP A 663 -0.93 28.82 -51.54
CA ASP A 663 -1.18 28.79 -52.98
C ASP A 663 -2.13 29.91 -53.42
N THR A 664 -2.89 30.46 -52.48
CA THR A 664 -3.87 31.52 -52.74
C THR A 664 -3.90 32.57 -51.63
N TYR A 665 -4.22 33.80 -52.00
CA TYR A 665 -4.54 34.89 -51.08
C TYR A 665 -5.60 35.79 -51.70
N THR A 666 -6.48 36.33 -50.86
CA THR A 666 -7.55 37.20 -51.32
C THR A 666 -7.66 38.42 -50.43
N GLN A 667 -7.79 39.59 -51.03
CA GLN A 667 -8.04 40.84 -50.33
C GLN A 667 -9.14 41.62 -51.02
N VAL A 668 -9.88 42.42 -50.26
CA VAL A 668 -10.85 43.37 -50.80
C VAL A 668 -10.26 44.75 -50.63
N THR A 669 -10.08 45.47 -51.73
CA THR A 669 -9.56 46.85 -51.71
C THR A 669 -10.57 47.80 -51.09
N GLU A 670 -10.12 48.99 -50.67
CA GLU A 670 -11.02 50.08 -50.22
C GLU A 670 -12.07 50.47 -51.28
N SER A 671 -11.76 50.24 -52.55
CA SER A 671 -12.66 50.45 -53.69
C SER A 671 -13.66 49.30 -53.92
N GLY A 672 -13.70 48.30 -53.05
CA GLY A 672 -14.63 47.17 -53.14
C GLY A 672 -14.27 46.16 -54.24
N ILE A 673 -12.99 46.09 -54.64
CA ILE A 673 -12.52 45.14 -55.65
C ILE A 673 -11.92 43.93 -54.95
N LEU A 674 -12.40 42.74 -55.29
CA LEU A 674 -11.81 41.49 -54.83
C LEU A 674 -10.55 41.18 -55.65
N GLU A 675 -9.38 41.20 -55.02
CA GLU A 675 -8.12 40.79 -55.63
C GLU A 675 -7.75 39.38 -55.17
N LEU A 676 -7.48 38.51 -56.13
CA LEU A 676 -7.14 37.10 -55.94
C LEU A 676 -5.71 36.86 -56.41
N TYR A 677 -4.83 36.50 -55.51
CA TYR A 677 -3.44 36.16 -55.80
C TYR A 677 -3.30 34.64 -55.81
N LEU A 678 -2.70 34.09 -56.86
CA LEU A 678 -2.58 32.66 -57.10
C LEU A 678 -1.12 32.29 -57.36
N VAL A 679 -0.57 31.35 -56.60
CA VAL A 679 0.70 30.67 -56.91
C VAL A 679 0.37 29.42 -57.69
N ALA A 680 0.49 29.49 -59.00
CA ALA A 680 0.26 28.37 -59.89
C ALA A 680 1.13 28.49 -61.13
N ASP A 681 1.41 27.36 -61.78
CA ASP A 681 2.02 27.35 -63.10
C ASP A 681 1.18 28.21 -64.04
N ALA A 682 1.83 29.14 -64.74
CA ALA A 682 1.18 30.00 -65.73
C ALA A 682 0.37 29.16 -66.74
N HIS A 683 0.87 27.98 -67.10
CA HIS A 683 0.16 27.07 -68.00
C HIS A 683 -1.13 26.50 -67.37
N ALA A 684 -1.14 26.20 -66.08
CA ALA A 684 -2.32 25.71 -65.38
C ALA A 684 -3.42 26.79 -65.29
N LEU A 685 -3.03 28.04 -65.04
CA LEU A 685 -3.96 29.19 -65.04
C LEU A 685 -4.49 29.52 -66.43
N GLU A 686 -3.69 29.36 -67.49
CA GLU A 686 -4.11 29.50 -68.89
C GLU A 686 -5.14 28.43 -69.28
N LEU A 687 -4.91 27.18 -68.87
CA LEU A 687 -5.89 26.11 -69.03
C LEU A 687 -7.11 26.33 -68.12
N GLY A 688 -7.00 27.19 -67.11
CA GLY A 688 -8.07 27.59 -66.20
C GLY A 688 -8.37 26.57 -65.12
N TYR A 689 -7.36 25.79 -64.75
CA TYR A 689 -7.41 24.95 -63.57
C TYR A 689 -7.20 25.82 -62.32
N PRO A 690 -8.21 25.96 -61.45
CA PRO A 690 -8.07 26.72 -60.21
C PRO A 690 -7.15 25.95 -59.24
N PRO A 691 -6.27 26.64 -58.48
CA PRO A 691 -5.59 26.02 -57.35
C PRO A 691 -6.60 25.42 -56.38
N VAL A 692 -6.31 24.25 -55.80
CA VAL A 692 -7.22 23.58 -54.87
C VAL A 692 -7.58 24.49 -53.68
N ALA A 693 -6.60 25.26 -53.18
CA ALA A 693 -6.79 26.21 -52.11
C ALA A 693 -7.76 27.37 -52.47
N LEU A 694 -8.00 27.66 -53.75
CA LEU A 694 -8.96 28.70 -54.15
C LEU A 694 -10.40 28.36 -53.76
N ILE A 695 -10.74 27.07 -53.76
CA ILE A 695 -12.07 26.60 -53.38
C ILE A 695 -12.34 26.93 -51.90
N GLU A 696 -11.36 26.70 -51.03
CA GLU A 696 -11.50 26.98 -49.60
C GLU A 696 -11.61 28.47 -49.32
N VAL A 697 -10.77 29.28 -49.96
CA VAL A 697 -10.80 30.73 -49.76
C VAL A 697 -12.09 31.36 -50.30
N LEU A 698 -12.59 30.91 -51.45
CA LEU A 698 -13.89 31.38 -51.96
C LEU A 698 -15.04 30.94 -51.07
N ALA A 699 -15.00 29.71 -50.52
CA ALA A 699 -16.02 29.26 -49.58
C ALA A 699 -16.06 30.09 -48.30
N GLU A 700 -14.89 30.43 -47.75
CA GLU A 700 -14.75 31.30 -46.58
C GLU A 700 -15.22 32.73 -46.86
N LEU A 701 -14.70 33.36 -47.93
CA LEU A 701 -15.07 34.72 -48.35
C LEU A 701 -16.58 34.86 -48.58
N LEU A 702 -17.20 33.85 -49.19
CA LEU A 702 -18.62 33.84 -49.49
C LEU A 702 -19.47 33.44 -48.29
N CYS A 703 -18.86 33.15 -47.13
CA CYS A 703 -19.52 32.64 -45.93
C CYS A 703 -20.40 31.44 -46.24
N MET A 704 -20.00 30.60 -47.19
CA MET A 704 -20.69 29.35 -47.44
C MET A 704 -20.40 28.47 -46.23
N PRO A 705 -21.40 28.12 -45.39
CA PRO A 705 -21.18 27.11 -44.40
C PRO A 705 -20.96 25.87 -45.26
N VAL A 706 -19.74 25.36 -45.26
CA VAL A 706 -19.41 24.12 -45.95
C VAL A 706 -20.11 23.00 -45.17
N ARG A 707 -21.43 22.89 -45.36
CA ARG A 707 -22.32 22.01 -44.57
C ARG A 707 -22.28 20.58 -45.10
N SER A 708 -21.75 20.37 -46.31
CA SER A 708 -21.59 19.05 -46.91
C SER A 708 -20.44 19.01 -47.93
N GLU A 709 -19.83 17.84 -48.10
CA GLU A 709 -18.84 17.54 -49.15
C GLU A 709 -19.38 17.89 -50.56
N ASN A 710 -20.70 17.78 -50.74
CA ASN A 710 -21.41 18.09 -51.99
C ASN A 710 -21.34 19.58 -52.38
N ASP A 711 -21.26 20.51 -51.43
CA ASP A 711 -21.18 21.96 -51.71
C ASP A 711 -19.77 22.34 -52.15
N ARG A 712 -18.74 21.70 -51.56
CA ARG A 712 -17.34 21.81 -52.02
C ARG A 712 -17.18 21.24 -53.41
N GLU A 713 -17.74 20.06 -53.66
CA GLU A 713 -17.70 19.40 -54.96
C GLU A 713 -18.41 20.25 -56.02
N LEU A 714 -19.54 20.88 -55.67
CA LEU A 714 -20.25 21.78 -56.57
C LEU A 714 -19.44 23.05 -56.89
N LEU A 715 -18.85 23.70 -55.89
CA LEU A 715 -17.96 24.84 -56.13
C LEU A 715 -16.75 24.44 -56.98
N THR A 716 -16.18 23.26 -56.71
CA THR A 716 -15.10 22.67 -57.51
C THR A 716 -15.55 22.49 -58.96
N ASN A 717 -16.70 21.85 -59.18
CA ASN A 717 -17.26 21.64 -60.52
C ASN A 717 -17.52 22.97 -61.25
N ILE A 718 -18.06 23.99 -60.57
CA ILE A 718 -18.26 25.31 -61.15
C ILE A 718 -16.92 25.88 -61.61
N LEU A 719 -15.86 25.79 -60.81
CA LEU A 719 -14.55 26.35 -61.14
C LEU A 719 -13.79 25.54 -62.20
N TYR A 720 -13.96 24.22 -62.27
CA TYR A 720 -13.27 23.34 -63.23
C TYR A 720 -13.99 23.16 -64.58
N VAL A 721 -15.33 23.18 -64.62
CA VAL A 721 -16.07 22.96 -65.86
C VAL A 721 -16.00 24.21 -66.75
N HIS A 722 -15.61 24.05 -68.02
CA HIS A 722 -15.56 25.17 -68.99
C HIS A 722 -16.92 25.50 -69.61
N ASP A 723 -17.85 24.55 -69.62
CA ASP A 723 -19.18 24.73 -70.20
C ASP A 723 -20.17 25.31 -69.16
N ASN A 724 -20.44 26.61 -69.30
CA ASN A 724 -21.40 27.34 -68.48
C ASN A 724 -22.85 26.80 -68.59
N LEU A 725 -23.22 26.17 -69.71
CA LEU A 725 -24.55 25.54 -69.88
C LEU A 725 -24.66 24.27 -69.04
N LEU A 726 -23.57 23.50 -68.94
CA LEU A 726 -23.51 22.30 -68.10
C LEU A 726 -23.61 22.67 -66.61
N ILE A 727 -22.89 23.72 -66.19
CA ILE A 727 -22.97 24.26 -64.82
C ILE A 727 -24.42 24.71 -64.51
N LYS A 728 -25.04 25.46 -65.42
CA LYS A 728 -26.42 25.93 -65.25
C LYS A 728 -27.40 24.76 -65.15
N LYS A 729 -27.28 23.75 -66.00
CA LYS A 729 -28.13 22.55 -66.00
C LYS A 729 -28.01 21.76 -64.68
N GLU A 730 -26.80 21.63 -64.15
CA GLU A 730 -26.54 20.95 -62.86
C GLU A 730 -27.18 21.73 -61.69
N LEU A 731 -27.02 23.06 -61.65
CA LEU A 731 -27.63 23.91 -60.63
C LEU A 731 -29.18 23.86 -60.68
N GLU A 732 -29.78 23.90 -61.86
CA GLU A 732 -31.24 23.77 -62.02
C GLU A 732 -31.75 22.37 -61.63
N THR A 733 -31.00 21.32 -61.96
CA THR A 733 -31.34 19.94 -61.57
C THR A 733 -31.34 19.77 -60.05
N ARG A 734 -30.43 20.45 -59.35
CA ARG A 734 -30.37 20.44 -57.87
C ARG A 734 -31.42 21.32 -57.22
N LYS A 735 -31.76 22.49 -57.79
CA LYS A 735 -32.88 23.33 -57.34
C LYS A 735 -34.21 22.56 -57.35
N GLY A 736 -34.40 21.64 -58.29
CA GLY A 736 -35.57 20.76 -58.34
C GLY A 736 -35.61 19.63 -57.30
N ARG A 737 -34.50 19.32 -56.62
CA ARG A 737 -34.40 18.23 -55.61
C ARG A 737 -34.47 18.71 -54.16
N ILE A 738 -34.35 20.00 -53.90
CA ILE A 738 -34.46 20.57 -52.55
C ILE A 738 -35.95 20.88 -52.29
N PRO A 739 -36.61 20.27 -51.28
CA PRO A 739 -37.97 20.64 -50.94
C PRO A 739 -38.00 22.12 -50.58
N SER A 740 -38.76 22.91 -51.33
CA SER A 740 -38.99 24.32 -51.01
C SER A 740 -39.42 24.42 -49.55
N ALA A 741 -38.63 25.09 -48.71
CA ALA A 741 -38.99 25.36 -47.33
C ALA A 741 -40.39 26.00 -47.30
N PRO A 742 -41.26 25.60 -46.35
CA PRO A 742 -42.65 26.05 -46.36
C PRO A 742 -42.67 27.58 -46.24
N ARG A 743 -43.28 28.23 -47.24
CA ARG A 743 -43.67 29.64 -47.17
C ARG A 743 -44.48 29.82 -45.89
N ARG A 744 -43.95 30.56 -44.91
CA ARG A 744 -44.72 31.02 -43.75
C ARG A 744 -45.89 31.85 -44.27
N THR A 745 -47.08 31.27 -44.29
CA THR A 745 -48.34 31.98 -44.41
C THR A 745 -48.52 32.84 -43.16
N ALA A 746 -48.88 34.10 -43.38
CA ALA A 746 -49.34 34.99 -42.33
C ALA A 746 -50.56 34.35 -41.64
N GLY A 747 -50.46 34.09 -40.33
CA GLY A 747 -51.58 33.57 -39.55
C GLY A 747 -51.16 32.97 -38.21
N THR A 748 -51.54 33.68 -37.15
CA THR A 748 -51.73 33.18 -35.77
C THR A 748 -50.49 33.08 -34.87
N LEU A 749 -50.10 34.23 -34.29
CA LEU A 749 -49.42 34.29 -33.00
C LEU A 749 -50.49 34.43 -31.90
N LYS A 750 -50.72 33.35 -31.14
CA LYS A 750 -51.33 33.42 -29.81
C LYS A 750 -50.35 32.82 -28.80
N VAL A 751 -49.73 33.74 -28.05
CA VAL A 751 -49.47 33.76 -26.60
C VAL A 751 -49.02 32.44 -25.93
N HIS A 752 -47.80 32.45 -25.40
CA HIS A 752 -47.58 32.24 -23.96
C HIS A 752 -46.22 32.80 -23.53
N GLU A 753 -46.21 34.10 -23.28
CA GLU A 753 -45.31 34.78 -22.35
C GLU A 753 -45.96 34.70 -20.97
N THR A 754 -45.29 34.11 -19.97
CA THR A 754 -45.57 34.44 -18.57
C THR A 754 -44.45 33.99 -17.63
N LYS A 755 -44.12 34.92 -16.72
CA LYS A 755 -43.47 34.78 -15.41
C LYS A 755 -41.94 34.78 -15.37
N ARG A 756 -41.35 35.93 -15.02
CA ARG A 756 -41.17 36.32 -13.60
C ARG A 756 -40.65 37.77 -13.47
N GLN A 757 -41.53 38.65 -13.03
CA GLN A 757 -41.23 39.85 -12.23
C GLN A 757 -42.48 40.14 -11.37
N GLU A 758 -42.30 40.97 -10.33
CA GLU A 758 -43.06 41.17 -9.08
C GLU A 758 -42.56 40.24 -7.96
N GLU A 759 -42.03 40.74 -6.84
CA GLU A 759 -42.52 41.88 -6.06
C GLU A 759 -41.41 42.87 -5.66
N ALA A 760 -41.80 44.15 -5.63
CA ALA A 760 -41.18 45.22 -4.86
C ALA A 760 -42.20 45.65 -3.79
N GLU A 761 -41.74 45.82 -2.54
CA GLU A 761 -42.05 46.95 -1.64
C GLU A 761 -41.53 46.66 -0.22
N GLY A 762 -40.82 47.62 0.39
CA GLY A 762 -40.54 47.63 1.83
C GLY A 762 -39.19 48.23 2.27
N ASP A 763 -39.20 49.55 2.48
CA ASP A 763 -38.46 50.33 3.49
C ASP A 763 -36.99 50.80 3.34
N ILE A 764 -36.90 52.14 3.17
CA ILE A 764 -36.17 53.16 3.96
C ILE A 764 -34.64 52.98 4.17
N GLY A 765 -33.85 53.97 3.70
CA GLY A 765 -32.51 54.22 4.24
C GLY A 765 -31.52 55.06 3.42
N ASP A 766 -31.85 56.34 3.22
CA ASP A 766 -30.96 57.52 3.13
C ASP A 766 -29.41 57.34 3.11
N LYS A 767 -28.75 57.84 2.04
CA LYS A 767 -27.62 58.82 2.00
C LYS A 767 -26.61 58.59 0.85
N GLY A 768 -26.32 59.67 0.10
CA GLY A 768 -24.93 59.99 -0.26
C GLY A 768 -24.51 60.10 -1.73
N VAL A 769 -25.02 61.11 -2.44
CA VAL A 769 -24.30 62.09 -3.31
C VAL A 769 -23.03 61.66 -4.08
N GLY A 770 -23.10 61.88 -5.41
CA GLY A 770 -22.00 62.34 -6.29
C GLY A 770 -21.33 61.24 -7.13
N SER A 771 -21.06 61.36 -8.43
CA SER A 771 -21.11 62.47 -9.37
C SER A 771 -21.04 61.90 -10.79
N THR A 772 -21.84 62.44 -11.69
CA THR A 772 -21.76 62.33 -13.15
C THR A 772 -20.39 62.77 -13.70
N GLN A 773 -19.88 62.07 -14.71
CA GLN A 773 -19.33 62.72 -15.91
C GLN A 773 -19.32 61.78 -17.14
N HIS A 774 -20.01 62.25 -18.17
CA HIS A 774 -19.87 61.84 -19.58
C HIS A 774 -18.45 62.03 -20.09
N ILE A 775 -18.02 61.22 -21.07
CA ILE A 775 -17.50 61.67 -22.38
C ILE A 775 -17.47 60.48 -23.36
N ALA A 776 -17.68 60.86 -24.62
CA ALA A 776 -18.05 60.17 -25.85
C ALA A 776 -16.99 59.19 -26.46
N PRO A 777 -17.38 58.46 -27.52
CA PRO A 777 -16.59 57.39 -28.15
C PRO A 777 -15.73 57.90 -29.30
N VAL A 778 -14.69 57.14 -29.67
CA VAL A 778 -13.86 57.43 -30.86
C VAL A 778 -13.44 56.13 -31.55
N ILE A 779 -13.96 56.01 -32.78
CA ILE A 779 -13.51 55.32 -34.01
C ILE A 779 -13.44 53.79 -33.99
#